data_AF-A0A6B3BF86-F1
#
_entry.id   AF-A0A6B3BF86-F1
#
_cell.length_a   1.000
_cell.length_b   1.000
_cell.length_c   1.000
_cell.angle_alpha   90.00
_cell.angle_beta   90.00
_cell.angle_gamma   90.00
#
_symmetry.space_group_name_H-M   'P 1'
#
loop_
_entity.id
_entity.type
_entity.pdbx_description
1 polymer ?
#
loop_
_entity_poly.entity_id
_entity_poly.type
_entity_poly.pdbx_seq_one_letter_code
_entity_poly.pdbx_strand_id
1 'polypeptide(L)'
;TTELAAIAARRATGPVPAPTLWLRGADLLADDTSVADAVARTLQQAGRIVGAAGAPGDMASATPERVARLAAGSGVPLLVLLDAPEEMPPVLAHRLADWTTGTARWLRENGVRLVVGCRPEHWETAGPLYPPGALHRPSRPARRLPPAVRVTDFTAGQAERAREGLGLPPDALAAGHDRHPLTLRLLAEVREALPPGTPGRPGTEEVFAAHLDLMCLRVAVRIAAGSRPGPTAVRRLAARVAGQVHEAARRCLGPGQGELDRAAFEELFPWRTGWAPAVLTEGLLVPAGAGYRFAHEEVGDWIQSAHLDLDAALRALVHRWHAEPAEDEGRVPRPRRGEPAEGPLPAGPRSLPVPRHRIGPVIQALLLLSRRQGTAALAHRLADLIEALDRLPETVDGDRALPLSDPRWWAAHLLAETLLRVPDARPYLGVLRLLAGRVVRSSAEAGGGGARGAHAEFGPWFWRELRLPEADRMDLFRRLVPADGPPGEGDGDARFLDAVARRLAAHPRTVQPLLCAWFTDERPLPAAGAEPPVDAEEGARERPTEATADRPTVAAAAQALLYAHRDLAADDLTDALADAGHLRAEELLAALAEDEPAALCRAVERWAGDEDRRARRVAAVSYATLVAPRLTLDADRDRVRRAVLAVLARPSDSELHG
;
A
#
# COMPACT_ATOMS: atom_id res chain seq x y z
N THR A 1 9.91 -14.90 9.27
CA THR A 1 10.28 -13.60 8.67
C THR A 1 11.68 -13.16 9.13
N THR A 2 12.41 -12.37 8.33
CA THR A 2 13.80 -11.96 8.61
C THR A 2 13.95 -11.12 9.89
N GLU A 3 13.02 -10.22 10.16
CA GLU A 3 13.06 -9.37 11.36
C GLU A 3 12.80 -10.16 12.65
N LEU A 4 11.83 -11.10 12.65
CA LEU A 4 11.62 -11.99 13.79
C LEU A 4 12.85 -12.87 14.04
N ALA A 5 13.50 -13.36 13.00
CA ALA A 5 14.76 -14.09 13.10
C ALA A 5 15.86 -13.25 13.77
N ALA A 6 15.99 -12.00 13.34
CA ALA A 6 16.97 -11.07 13.90
C ALA A 6 16.68 -10.73 15.36
N ILE A 7 15.41 -10.59 15.75
CA ILE A 7 14.99 -10.41 17.15
C ILE A 7 15.36 -11.63 17.98
N ALA A 8 15.02 -12.83 17.51
CA ALA A 8 15.33 -14.09 18.19
C ALA A 8 16.86 -14.24 18.38
N ALA A 9 17.64 -14.00 17.33
CA ALA A 9 19.09 -14.09 17.37
C ALA A 9 19.70 -13.11 18.38
N ARG A 10 19.31 -11.82 18.34
CA ARG A 10 19.81 -10.80 19.28
C ARG A 10 19.48 -11.14 20.74
N ARG A 11 18.32 -11.74 20.99
CA ARG A 11 17.92 -12.17 22.34
C ARG A 11 18.66 -13.42 22.80
N ALA A 12 19.01 -14.32 21.88
CA ALA A 12 19.77 -15.52 22.20
C ALA A 12 21.27 -15.24 22.45
N THR A 13 21.87 -14.31 21.70
CA THR A 13 23.32 -14.03 21.75
C THR A 13 23.68 -12.74 22.51
N GLY A 14 22.70 -12.03 23.06
CA GLY A 14 22.93 -10.84 23.86
C GLY A 14 23.70 -11.11 25.16
N PRO A 15 24.19 -10.06 25.84
CA PRO A 15 24.97 -10.19 27.09
C PRO A 15 24.20 -10.88 28.22
N VAL A 16 22.86 -10.82 28.19
CA VAL A 16 21.96 -11.62 29.02
C VAL A 16 21.01 -12.35 28.08
N PRO A 17 21.23 -13.66 27.80
CA PRO A 17 20.34 -14.45 26.96
C PRO A 17 18.91 -14.43 27.51
N ALA A 18 17.97 -14.07 26.65
CA ALA A 18 16.59 -13.83 27.04
C ALA A 18 15.66 -14.92 26.48
N PRO A 19 14.85 -15.59 27.32
CA PRO A 19 13.95 -16.66 26.87
C PRO A 19 13.03 -16.21 25.75
N THR A 20 13.07 -16.94 24.63
CA THR A 20 12.30 -16.65 23.42
C THR A 20 11.82 -17.95 22.80
N LEU A 21 10.52 -18.02 22.48
CA LEU A 21 9.92 -19.13 21.75
C LEU A 21 9.43 -18.63 20.40
N TRP A 22 9.72 -19.37 19.34
CA TRP A 22 9.27 -19.06 17.99
C TRP A 22 8.28 -20.12 17.54
N LEU A 23 7.06 -19.69 17.23
CA LEU A 23 5.96 -20.48 16.68
C LEU A 23 5.61 -19.95 15.28
N ARG A 24 5.16 -20.83 14.39
CA ARG A 24 4.54 -20.44 13.12
C ARG A 24 3.03 -20.67 13.18
N GLY A 25 2.25 -19.93 12.40
CA GLY A 25 0.80 -20.17 12.26
C GLY A 25 0.49 -21.59 11.82
N ALA A 26 1.33 -22.15 10.94
CA ALA A 26 1.35 -23.55 10.53
C ALA A 26 1.46 -24.57 11.69
N ASP A 27 2.05 -24.18 12.82
CA ASP A 27 2.26 -25.08 13.97
C ASP A 27 1.05 -25.05 14.95
N LEU A 28 0.04 -24.22 14.68
CA LEU A 28 -1.22 -24.13 15.45
C LEU A 28 -2.17 -25.28 15.07
N LEU A 29 -2.98 -25.71 16.04
CA LEU A 29 -3.96 -26.79 15.85
C LEU A 29 -5.39 -26.25 15.86
N ALA A 30 -6.29 -26.98 15.19
CA ALA A 30 -7.68 -26.59 15.04
C ALA A 30 -8.42 -26.41 16.37
N ASP A 31 -8.02 -27.15 17.40
CA ASP A 31 -8.61 -27.19 18.74
C ASP A 31 -7.94 -26.24 19.74
N ASP A 32 -6.86 -25.55 19.36
CA ASP A 32 -6.18 -24.57 20.21
C ASP A 32 -7.15 -23.51 20.75
N THR A 33 -7.08 -23.26 22.04
CA THR A 33 -7.87 -22.25 22.75
C THR A 33 -7.09 -20.95 22.95
N SER A 34 -5.77 -21.02 22.90
CA SER A 34 -4.87 -19.86 22.95
C SER A 34 -3.49 -20.21 22.40
N VAL A 35 -2.61 -19.20 22.25
CA VAL A 35 -1.19 -19.43 21.92
C VAL A 35 -0.47 -20.32 22.96
N ALA A 36 -0.97 -20.41 24.19
CA ALA A 36 -0.37 -21.22 25.25
C ALA A 36 -0.34 -22.71 24.91
N ASP A 37 -1.33 -23.20 24.17
CA ASP A 37 -1.42 -24.61 23.77
C ASP A 37 -0.26 -24.97 22.82
N ALA A 38 0.03 -24.10 21.86
CA ALA A 38 1.19 -24.23 20.97
C ALA A 38 2.52 -24.06 21.72
N VAL A 39 2.59 -23.13 22.69
CA VAL A 39 3.75 -22.99 23.57
C VAL A 39 4.01 -24.27 24.36
N ALA A 40 2.97 -24.89 24.93
CA ALA A 40 3.08 -26.12 25.72
C ALA A 40 3.64 -27.27 24.87
N ARG A 41 3.11 -27.47 23.65
CA ARG A 41 3.62 -28.49 22.72
C ARG A 41 5.08 -28.25 22.33
N THR A 42 5.44 -27.00 22.03
CA THR A 42 6.81 -26.62 21.66
C THR A 42 7.78 -26.84 22.82
N LEU A 43 7.40 -26.48 24.05
CA LEU A 43 8.21 -26.73 25.25
C LEU A 43 8.36 -28.23 25.54
N GLN A 44 7.31 -29.02 25.35
CA GLN A 44 7.37 -30.47 25.50
C GLN A 44 8.34 -31.08 24.48
N GLN A 45 8.29 -30.63 23.22
CA GLN A 45 9.19 -31.10 22.17
C GLN A 45 10.65 -30.68 22.44
N ALA A 46 10.88 -29.42 22.81
CA ALA A 46 12.20 -28.94 23.20
C ALA A 46 12.74 -29.73 24.41
N GLY A 47 11.86 -30.05 25.36
CA GLY A 47 12.21 -30.87 26.52
C GLY A 47 12.64 -32.29 26.15
N ARG A 48 11.97 -32.94 25.19
CA ARG A 48 12.43 -34.24 24.68
C ARG A 48 13.83 -34.18 24.08
N ILE A 49 14.14 -33.11 23.34
CA ILE A 49 15.46 -32.91 22.71
C ILE A 49 16.54 -32.73 23.77
N VAL A 50 16.29 -31.85 24.75
CA VAL A 50 17.25 -31.52 25.81
C VAL A 50 17.42 -32.68 26.80
N GLY A 51 16.35 -33.42 27.09
CA GLY A 51 16.39 -34.67 27.87
C GLY A 51 17.17 -35.77 27.15
N ALA A 52 16.98 -35.93 25.84
CA ALA A 52 17.79 -36.86 25.03
C ALA A 52 19.28 -36.47 25.00
N ALA A 53 19.59 -35.18 25.17
CA ALA A 53 20.94 -34.67 25.32
C ALA A 53 21.51 -34.81 26.75
N GLY A 54 20.78 -35.42 27.70
CA GLY A 54 21.25 -35.73 29.04
C GLY A 54 21.03 -34.64 30.10
N ALA A 55 20.21 -33.64 29.82
CA ALA A 55 19.89 -32.61 30.83
C ALA A 55 19.06 -33.18 32.00
N PRO A 56 19.37 -32.80 33.25
CA PRO A 56 18.63 -33.27 34.42
C PRO A 56 17.25 -32.59 34.54
N GLY A 57 16.24 -33.36 34.93
CA GLY A 57 14.91 -32.84 35.29
C GLY A 57 13.75 -33.59 34.66
N ASP A 58 12.55 -33.43 35.25
CA ASP A 58 11.30 -33.90 34.65
C ASP A 58 10.77 -32.85 33.66
N MET A 59 10.85 -33.16 32.37
CA MET A 59 10.39 -32.26 31.31
C MET A 59 8.87 -32.13 31.24
N ALA A 60 8.11 -33.02 31.90
CA ALA A 60 6.67 -32.83 32.07
C ALA A 60 6.34 -31.60 32.95
N SER A 61 7.31 -31.12 33.74
CA SER A 61 7.15 -29.93 34.59
C SER A 61 7.36 -28.60 33.85
N ALA A 62 7.80 -28.61 32.60
CA ALA A 62 8.10 -27.42 31.79
C ALA A 62 6.83 -26.79 31.17
N THR A 63 5.82 -26.50 32.01
CA THR A 63 4.59 -25.85 31.55
C THR A 63 4.86 -24.41 31.11
N PRO A 64 4.04 -23.84 30.19
CA PRO A 64 4.17 -22.45 29.76
C PRO A 64 4.22 -21.46 30.94
N GLU A 65 3.38 -21.64 31.95
CA GLU A 65 3.26 -20.78 33.13
C GLU A 65 4.50 -20.87 34.03
N ARG A 66 5.11 -22.06 34.12
CA ARG A 66 6.35 -22.24 34.88
C ARG A 66 7.52 -21.56 34.17
N VAL A 67 7.65 -21.74 32.86
CA VAL A 67 8.70 -21.09 32.07
C VAL A 67 8.54 -19.57 32.10
N ALA A 68 7.32 -19.06 31.99
CA ALA A 68 7.03 -17.63 32.12
C ALA A 68 7.43 -17.08 33.49
N ARG A 69 7.09 -17.78 34.59
CA ARG A 69 7.51 -17.39 35.95
C ARG A 69 9.02 -17.40 36.14
N LEU A 70 9.72 -18.39 35.58
CA LEU A 70 11.18 -18.46 35.64
C LEU A 70 11.83 -17.30 34.87
N ALA A 71 11.31 -16.97 33.69
CA ALA A 71 11.77 -15.81 32.93
C ALA A 71 11.51 -14.50 33.69
N ALA A 72 10.32 -14.32 34.25
CA ALA A 72 10.03 -13.16 35.09
C ALA A 72 10.97 -13.06 36.31
N GLY A 73 11.30 -14.19 36.94
CA GLY A 73 12.26 -14.26 38.05
C GLY A 73 13.70 -13.85 37.68
N SER A 74 14.08 -13.94 36.40
CA SER A 74 15.37 -13.42 35.91
C SER A 74 15.32 -11.96 35.47
N GLY A 75 14.19 -11.28 35.64
CA GLY A 75 13.99 -9.87 35.27
C GLY A 75 13.69 -9.64 33.78
N VAL A 76 13.53 -10.70 32.98
CA VAL A 76 13.24 -10.58 31.54
C VAL A 76 12.02 -11.42 31.17
N PRO A 77 10.93 -10.83 30.66
CA PRO A 77 9.74 -11.60 30.33
C PRO A 77 10.01 -12.61 29.21
N LEU A 78 9.30 -13.74 29.25
CA LEU A 78 9.23 -14.68 28.15
C LEU A 78 8.66 -13.96 26.92
N LEU A 79 9.36 -14.08 25.79
CA LEU A 79 8.91 -13.56 24.51
C LEU A 79 8.44 -14.72 23.62
N VAL A 80 7.22 -14.63 23.10
CA VAL A 80 6.70 -15.51 22.06
C VAL A 80 6.71 -14.74 20.74
N LEU A 81 7.27 -15.34 19.70
CA LEU A 81 7.19 -14.87 18.32
C LEU A 81 6.21 -15.76 17.58
N LEU A 82 5.17 -15.18 17.00
CA LEU A 82 4.20 -15.88 16.15
C LEU A 82 4.35 -15.38 14.71
N ASP A 83 4.87 -16.22 13.84
CA ASP A 83 5.17 -15.90 12.45
C ASP A 83 4.10 -16.49 11.51
N ALA A 84 3.58 -15.68 10.60
CA ALA A 84 2.52 -16.03 9.65
C ALA A 84 1.29 -16.74 10.29
N PRO A 85 0.63 -16.15 11.30
CA PRO A 85 -0.60 -16.70 11.88
C PRO A 85 -1.71 -16.95 10.84
N GLU A 86 -1.70 -16.27 9.70
CA GLU A 86 -2.60 -16.52 8.58
C GLU A 86 -2.52 -17.94 8.00
N GLU A 87 -1.43 -18.69 8.26
CA GLU A 87 -1.29 -20.11 7.92
C GLU A 87 -2.02 -21.05 8.90
N MET A 88 -2.73 -20.52 9.89
CA MET A 88 -3.44 -21.33 10.88
C MET A 88 -4.56 -22.17 10.25
N PRO A 89 -4.94 -23.30 10.86
CA PRO A 89 -6.04 -24.12 10.36
C PRO A 89 -7.35 -23.33 10.20
N PRO A 90 -8.14 -23.55 9.13
CA PRO A 90 -9.39 -22.80 8.89
C PRO A 90 -10.38 -22.87 10.06
N VAL A 91 -10.45 -24.02 10.74
CA VAL A 91 -11.32 -24.22 11.91
C VAL A 91 -10.91 -23.31 13.07
N LEU A 92 -9.61 -23.05 13.25
CA LEU A 92 -9.12 -22.10 14.24
C LEU A 92 -9.42 -20.66 13.81
N ALA A 93 -9.21 -20.33 12.53
CA ALA A 93 -9.53 -19.02 11.97
C ALA A 93 -11.02 -18.64 12.16
N HIS A 94 -11.94 -19.61 12.08
CA HIS A 94 -13.35 -19.38 12.39
C HIS A 94 -13.64 -19.02 13.85
N ARG A 95 -12.74 -19.40 14.78
CA ARG A 95 -12.83 -19.11 16.22
C ARG A 95 -11.78 -18.09 16.67
N LEU A 96 -11.28 -17.27 15.73
CA LEU A 96 -10.19 -16.33 15.96
C LEU A 96 -10.46 -15.37 17.13
N ALA A 97 -11.70 -14.92 17.32
CA ALA A 97 -12.09 -14.03 18.42
C ALA A 97 -11.90 -14.69 19.79
N ASP A 98 -12.35 -15.94 19.94
CA ASP A 98 -12.22 -16.71 21.19
C ASP A 98 -10.75 -17.03 21.46
N TRP A 99 -10.02 -17.47 20.42
CA TRP A 99 -8.59 -17.77 20.51
C TRP A 99 -7.75 -16.54 20.87
N THR A 100 -8.08 -15.38 20.28
CA THR A 100 -7.41 -14.10 20.59
C THR A 100 -7.70 -13.66 22.02
N THR A 101 -8.93 -13.84 22.49
CA THR A 101 -9.32 -13.54 23.87
C THR A 101 -8.57 -14.43 24.86
N GLY A 102 -8.49 -15.74 24.59
CA GLY A 102 -7.72 -16.70 25.38
C GLY A 102 -6.24 -16.34 25.43
N THR A 103 -5.66 -16.00 24.27
CA THR A 103 -4.28 -15.55 24.12
C THR A 103 -4.01 -14.28 24.94
N ALA A 104 -4.82 -13.25 24.79
CA ALA A 104 -4.66 -11.99 25.52
C ALA A 104 -4.78 -12.16 27.04
N ARG A 105 -5.66 -13.06 27.50
CA ARG A 105 -5.80 -13.42 28.92
C ARG A 105 -4.52 -14.07 29.44
N TRP A 106 -4.05 -15.13 28.77
CA TRP A 106 -2.86 -15.88 29.19
C TRP A 106 -1.60 -15.01 29.23
N LEU A 107 -1.40 -14.16 28.21
CA LEU A 107 -0.26 -13.23 28.16
C LEU A 107 -0.24 -12.29 29.36
N ARG A 108 -1.41 -11.77 29.75
CA ARG A 108 -1.56 -10.84 30.87
C ARG A 108 -1.31 -11.51 32.21
N GLU A 109 -1.93 -12.67 32.43
CA GLU A 109 -1.83 -13.42 33.69
C GLU A 109 -0.40 -13.90 33.97
N ASN A 110 0.39 -14.18 32.92
CA ASN A 110 1.74 -14.75 33.05
C ASN A 110 2.86 -13.75 32.74
N GLY A 111 2.55 -12.47 32.46
CA GLY A 111 3.55 -11.45 32.14
C GLY A 111 4.34 -11.74 30.86
N VAL A 112 3.79 -12.52 29.94
CA VAL A 112 4.43 -12.90 28.67
C VAL A 112 4.25 -11.78 27.64
N ARG A 113 5.22 -11.65 26.73
CA ARG A 113 5.15 -10.74 25.59
C ARG A 113 4.99 -11.52 24.30
N LEU A 114 4.14 -11.04 23.40
CA LEU A 114 3.91 -11.62 22.08
C LEU A 114 4.29 -10.60 21.00
N VAL A 115 5.04 -11.05 20.01
CA VAL A 115 5.25 -10.32 18.75
C VAL A 115 4.66 -11.18 17.63
N VAL A 116 3.76 -10.57 16.86
CA VAL A 116 3.12 -11.23 15.71
C VAL A 116 3.72 -10.65 14.43
N GLY A 117 4.32 -11.50 13.61
CA GLY A 117 4.72 -11.16 12.25
C GLY A 117 3.69 -11.72 11.28
N CYS A 118 2.88 -10.87 10.67
CA CYS A 118 1.81 -11.27 9.78
C CYS A 118 1.63 -10.26 8.64
N ARG A 119 0.90 -10.67 7.62
CA ARG A 119 0.46 -9.78 6.56
C ARG A 119 -0.55 -8.72 7.06
N PRO A 120 -0.62 -7.53 6.41
CA PRO A 120 -1.56 -6.47 6.77
C PRO A 120 -3.01 -6.95 6.80
N GLU A 121 -3.42 -7.78 5.84
CA GLU A 121 -4.80 -8.25 5.68
C GLU A 121 -5.24 -9.15 6.86
N HIS A 122 -4.30 -9.91 7.42
CA HIS A 122 -4.56 -10.67 8.65
C HIS A 122 -4.72 -9.73 9.85
N TRP A 123 -3.83 -8.74 9.98
CA TRP A 123 -3.82 -7.83 11.12
C TRP A 123 -5.03 -6.90 11.16
N GLU A 124 -5.56 -6.50 10.01
CA GLU A 124 -6.80 -5.74 9.89
C GLU A 124 -7.98 -6.45 10.58
N THR A 125 -8.00 -7.79 10.51
CA THR A 125 -9.05 -8.62 11.13
C THR A 125 -8.71 -9.03 12.56
N ALA A 126 -7.46 -9.41 12.84
CA ALA A 126 -7.05 -9.94 14.13
C ALA A 126 -6.78 -8.84 15.17
N GLY A 127 -6.23 -7.71 14.75
CA GLY A 127 -5.83 -6.63 15.65
C GLY A 127 -6.98 -6.00 16.44
N PRO A 128 -8.19 -5.75 15.87
CA PRO A 128 -9.32 -5.20 16.63
C PRO A 128 -9.88 -6.16 17.71
N LEU A 129 -9.57 -7.46 17.62
CA LEU A 129 -10.04 -8.47 18.58
C LEU A 129 -9.26 -8.40 19.91
N TYR A 130 -8.10 -7.73 19.94
CA TYR A 130 -7.35 -7.53 21.18
C TYR A 130 -7.99 -6.45 22.05
N PRO A 131 -8.00 -6.61 23.38
CA PRO A 131 -8.62 -5.63 24.28
C PRO A 131 -7.87 -4.29 24.25
N PRO A 132 -8.56 -3.16 24.52
CA PRO A 132 -7.95 -1.84 24.55
C PRO A 132 -6.73 -1.79 25.47
N GLY A 133 -5.64 -1.19 24.98
CA GLY A 133 -4.38 -1.06 25.73
C GLY A 133 -3.49 -2.32 25.73
N ALA A 134 -3.91 -3.43 25.14
CA ALA A 134 -3.06 -4.62 25.01
C ALA A 134 -1.99 -4.47 23.91
N LEU A 135 -2.31 -3.72 22.84
CA LEU A 135 -1.41 -3.53 21.72
C LEU A 135 -0.33 -2.49 22.02
N HIS A 136 0.90 -2.77 21.59
CA HIS A 136 1.98 -1.79 21.60
C HIS A 136 1.64 -0.63 20.66
N ARG A 137 1.76 0.61 21.15
CA ARG A 137 1.63 1.82 20.33
C ARG A 137 3.02 2.29 19.90
N PRO A 138 3.45 2.00 18.66
CA PRO A 138 4.72 2.49 18.17
C PRO A 138 4.66 4.01 17.94
N SER A 139 5.84 4.64 17.88
CA SER A 139 5.97 6.07 17.57
C SER A 139 5.43 6.44 16.19
N ARG A 140 5.46 5.48 15.25
CA ARG A 140 4.89 5.59 13.90
C ARG A 140 3.96 4.41 13.65
N PRO A 141 2.67 4.52 14.03
CA PRO A 141 1.71 3.45 13.80
C PRO A 141 1.45 3.23 12.32
N ALA A 142 1.24 1.97 11.94
CA ALA A 142 0.71 1.61 10.65
C ALA A 142 -0.66 2.28 10.47
N ARG A 143 -0.79 3.08 9.41
CA ARG A 143 -2.05 3.79 9.10
C ARG A 143 -3.13 2.77 8.78
N ARG A 144 -4.39 3.09 9.14
CA ARG A 144 -5.60 2.27 8.90
C ARG A 144 -5.61 0.87 9.53
N LEU A 145 -4.54 0.49 10.22
CA LEU A 145 -4.47 -0.76 10.96
C LEU A 145 -4.55 -0.49 12.46
N PRO A 146 -5.01 -1.47 13.25
CA PRO A 146 -4.78 -1.47 14.70
C PRO A 146 -3.28 -1.26 15.00
N PRO A 147 -2.92 -0.63 16.15
CA PRO A 147 -1.54 -0.27 16.46
C PRO A 147 -0.51 -1.38 16.11
N ALA A 148 0.31 -1.09 15.11
CA ALA A 148 1.32 -2.00 14.56
C ALA A 148 2.48 -1.22 13.93
N VAL A 149 3.62 -1.88 13.78
CA VAL A 149 4.77 -1.37 13.03
C VAL A 149 4.68 -1.91 11.60
N ARG A 150 4.56 -1.03 10.61
CA ARG A 150 4.61 -1.44 9.20
C ARG A 150 6.06 -1.63 8.77
N VAL A 151 6.39 -2.83 8.28
CA VAL A 151 7.67 -3.10 7.62
C VAL A 151 7.49 -2.84 6.13
N THR A 152 8.30 -1.93 5.58
CA THR A 152 8.26 -1.53 4.16
C THR A 152 9.61 -1.83 3.50
N ASP A 153 9.72 -1.49 2.22
CA ASP A 153 11.00 -1.41 1.51
C ASP A 153 12.04 -0.61 2.28
N PHE A 154 13.31 -0.89 1.97
CA PHE A 154 14.41 -0.14 2.53
C PHE A 154 14.34 1.35 2.14
N THR A 155 14.71 2.22 3.08
CA THR A 155 15.09 3.60 2.73
C THR A 155 16.29 3.59 1.78
N ALA A 156 16.54 4.69 1.06
CA ALA A 156 17.67 4.78 0.13
C ALA A 156 19.02 4.38 0.77
N GLY A 157 19.32 4.90 1.97
CA GLY A 157 20.56 4.57 2.70
C GLY A 157 20.56 3.17 3.36
N GLN A 158 19.40 2.54 3.58
CA GLN A 158 19.35 1.13 3.95
C GLN A 158 19.60 0.23 2.74
N ALA A 159 19.03 0.58 1.58
CA ALA A 159 19.18 -0.16 0.33
C ALA A 159 20.62 -0.12 -0.17
N GLU A 160 21.30 1.03 -0.06
CA GLU A 160 22.72 1.18 -0.37
C GLU A 160 23.58 0.23 0.48
N ARG A 161 23.44 0.27 1.81
CA ARG A 161 24.15 -0.64 2.72
C ARG A 161 23.83 -2.12 2.46
N ALA A 162 22.58 -2.43 2.14
CA ALA A 162 22.19 -3.79 1.80
C ALA A 162 22.86 -4.27 0.50
N ARG A 163 22.93 -3.42 -0.53
CA ARG A 163 23.63 -3.73 -1.78
C ARG A 163 25.12 -3.93 -1.56
N GLU A 164 25.77 -3.05 -0.79
CA GLU A 164 27.19 -3.20 -0.43
C GLU A 164 27.45 -4.54 0.27
N GLY A 165 26.64 -4.88 1.29
CA GLY A 165 26.76 -6.15 2.01
C GLY A 165 26.47 -7.39 1.15
N LEU A 166 25.70 -7.24 0.08
CA LEU A 166 25.40 -8.30 -0.90
C LEU A 166 26.34 -8.29 -2.11
N GLY A 167 27.31 -7.36 -2.19
CA GLY A 167 28.22 -7.24 -3.33
C GLY A 167 27.55 -6.78 -4.63
N LEU A 168 26.44 -6.05 -4.56
CA LEU A 168 25.70 -5.55 -5.73
C LEU A 168 26.13 -4.11 -6.10
N PRO A 169 26.39 -3.80 -7.38
CA PRO A 169 26.70 -2.43 -7.79
C PRO A 169 25.50 -1.48 -7.65
N PRO A 170 25.71 -0.15 -7.56
CA PRO A 170 24.63 0.82 -7.35
C PRO A 170 23.52 0.80 -8.41
N ASP A 171 23.87 0.44 -9.64
CA ASP A 171 23.00 0.39 -10.81
C ASP A 171 22.60 -1.04 -11.21
N ALA A 172 22.65 -2.00 -10.27
CA ALA A 172 22.37 -3.41 -10.52
C ALA A 172 20.93 -3.73 -10.94
N LEU A 173 19.98 -2.83 -10.66
CA LEU A 173 18.53 -3.01 -10.87
C LEU A 173 17.95 -1.83 -11.66
N ALA A 174 16.80 -2.07 -12.30
CA ALA A 174 16.00 -1.02 -12.90
C ALA A 174 15.54 0.01 -11.83
N ALA A 175 15.38 1.27 -12.25
CA ALA A 175 14.95 2.34 -11.36
C ALA A 175 13.62 1.99 -10.67
N GLY A 176 13.55 2.15 -9.35
CA GLY A 176 12.35 1.86 -8.55
C GLY A 176 12.22 0.42 -8.05
N HIS A 177 13.19 -0.45 -8.36
CA HIS A 177 13.28 -1.84 -7.85
C HIS A 177 14.45 -2.05 -6.88
N ASP A 178 15.27 -1.03 -6.67
CA ASP A 178 16.56 -1.11 -5.98
C ASP A 178 16.47 -1.09 -4.44
N ARG A 179 15.25 -1.04 -3.88
CA ARG A 179 14.98 -0.92 -2.44
C ARG A 179 14.27 -2.13 -1.84
N HIS A 180 13.75 -3.03 -2.67
CA HIS A 180 12.96 -4.16 -2.21
C HIS A 180 13.87 -5.27 -1.63
N PRO A 181 13.76 -5.62 -0.33
CA PRO A 181 14.72 -6.50 0.35
C PRO A 181 14.86 -7.89 -0.30
N LEU A 182 13.74 -8.53 -0.66
CA LEU A 182 13.75 -9.83 -1.29
C LEU A 182 14.39 -9.76 -2.69
N THR A 183 14.09 -8.72 -3.47
CA THR A 183 14.64 -8.55 -4.81
C THR A 183 16.16 -8.41 -4.78
N LEU A 184 16.70 -7.61 -3.84
CA LEU A 184 18.14 -7.50 -3.64
C LEU A 184 18.78 -8.84 -3.28
N ARG A 185 18.16 -9.58 -2.35
CA ARG A 185 18.67 -10.89 -1.91
C ARG A 185 18.69 -11.90 -3.06
N LEU A 186 17.59 -12.04 -3.79
CA LEU A 186 17.49 -12.99 -4.90
C LEU A 186 18.41 -12.61 -6.05
N LEU A 187 18.58 -11.31 -6.34
CA LEU A 187 19.53 -10.86 -7.36
C LEU A 187 20.97 -11.22 -6.97
N ALA A 188 21.37 -11.06 -5.71
CA ALA A 188 22.70 -11.43 -5.25
C ALA A 188 22.98 -12.93 -5.49
N GLU A 189 22.01 -13.79 -5.15
CA GLU A 189 22.12 -15.24 -5.39
C GLU A 189 22.20 -15.59 -6.89
N VAL A 190 21.42 -14.89 -7.72
CA VAL A 190 21.48 -15.05 -9.19
C VAL A 190 22.84 -14.61 -9.74
N ARG A 191 23.37 -13.47 -9.28
CA ARG A 191 24.67 -12.94 -9.72
C ARG A 191 25.84 -13.84 -9.30
N GLU A 192 25.77 -14.43 -8.11
CA GLU A 192 26.77 -15.40 -7.64
C GLU A 192 26.82 -16.64 -8.54
N ALA A 193 25.69 -17.08 -9.08
CA ALA A 193 25.61 -18.22 -9.98
C ALA A 193 25.98 -17.92 -11.45
N LEU A 194 26.07 -16.65 -11.83
CA LEU A 194 26.37 -16.21 -13.19
C LEU A 194 27.85 -15.83 -13.35
N PRO A 195 28.38 -15.82 -14.59
CA PRO A 195 29.71 -15.27 -14.85
C PRO A 195 29.86 -13.83 -14.33
N PRO A 196 31.01 -13.46 -13.74
CA PRO A 196 31.28 -12.09 -13.33
C PRO A 196 31.09 -11.10 -14.48
N GLY A 197 30.48 -9.95 -14.20
CA GLY A 197 30.26 -8.90 -15.20
C GLY A 197 29.11 -9.16 -16.19
N THR A 198 28.24 -10.16 -15.93
CA THR A 198 27.01 -10.35 -16.73
C THR A 198 26.22 -9.03 -16.80
N PRO A 199 25.92 -8.49 -18.01
CA PRO A 199 25.26 -7.20 -18.13
C PRO A 199 23.77 -7.25 -17.73
N GLY A 200 23.13 -6.08 -17.62
CA GLY A 200 21.69 -5.93 -17.42
C GLY A 200 21.31 -5.32 -16.08
N ARG A 201 20.18 -4.59 -16.07
CA ARG A 201 19.60 -3.93 -14.90
C ARG A 201 18.17 -4.42 -14.71
N PRO A 202 17.96 -5.67 -14.23
CA PRO A 202 16.65 -6.28 -14.22
C PRO A 202 15.67 -5.56 -13.29
N GLY A 203 14.37 -5.66 -13.60
CA GLY A 203 13.28 -5.38 -12.66
C GLY A 203 13.05 -6.55 -11.69
N THR A 204 12.16 -6.36 -10.71
CA THR A 204 11.84 -7.39 -9.69
C THR A 204 11.40 -8.71 -10.31
N GLU A 205 10.59 -8.68 -11.36
CA GLU A 205 10.02 -9.89 -11.96
C GLU A 205 11.01 -10.63 -12.84
N GLU A 206 11.93 -9.90 -13.48
CA GLU A 206 13.06 -10.52 -14.17
C GLU A 206 14.00 -11.20 -13.18
N VAL A 207 14.19 -10.61 -11.99
CA VAL A 207 14.91 -11.27 -10.87
C VAL A 207 14.17 -12.52 -10.40
N PHE A 208 12.85 -12.47 -10.24
CA PHE A 208 12.05 -13.64 -9.83
C PHE A 208 12.13 -14.77 -10.87
N ALA A 209 12.05 -14.44 -12.16
CA ALA A 209 12.21 -15.41 -13.24
C ALA A 209 13.61 -16.03 -13.24
N ALA A 210 14.67 -15.22 -13.16
CA ALA A 210 16.04 -15.70 -13.13
C ALA A 210 16.34 -16.56 -11.89
N HIS A 211 15.79 -16.17 -10.73
CA HIS A 211 15.90 -16.96 -9.50
C HIS A 211 15.17 -18.30 -9.61
N LEU A 212 13.96 -18.33 -10.18
CA LEU A 212 13.21 -19.56 -10.42
C LEU A 212 13.98 -20.52 -11.35
N ASP A 213 14.54 -20.00 -12.45
CA ASP A 213 15.38 -20.78 -13.37
C ASP A 213 16.61 -21.35 -12.66
N LEU A 214 17.28 -20.54 -11.83
CA LEU A 214 18.42 -20.98 -11.01
C LEU A 214 18.01 -22.10 -10.03
N MET A 215 16.88 -21.97 -9.35
CA MET A 215 16.36 -23.01 -8.44
C MET A 215 16.04 -24.29 -9.18
N CYS A 216 15.38 -24.22 -10.33
CA CYS A 216 15.06 -25.39 -11.15
C CYS A 216 16.33 -26.10 -11.63
N LEU A 217 17.37 -25.33 -11.97
CA LEU A 217 18.69 -25.87 -12.32
C LEU A 217 19.37 -26.57 -11.14
N ARG A 218 19.39 -25.94 -9.95
CA ARG A 218 19.99 -26.53 -8.73
C ARG A 218 19.28 -27.81 -8.30
N VAL A 219 17.95 -27.83 -8.34
CA VAL A 219 17.13 -29.03 -8.08
C VAL A 219 17.47 -30.12 -9.09
N ALA A 220 17.55 -29.80 -10.38
CA ALA A 220 17.92 -30.76 -11.42
C ALA A 220 19.32 -31.36 -11.20
N VAL A 221 20.31 -30.53 -10.85
CA VAL A 221 21.68 -30.98 -10.51
C VAL A 221 21.65 -31.93 -9.32
N ARG A 222 20.86 -31.63 -8.28
CA ARG A 222 20.75 -32.48 -7.08
C ARG A 222 20.09 -33.83 -7.38
N ILE A 223 19.02 -33.85 -8.15
CA ILE A 223 18.38 -35.09 -8.63
C ILE A 223 19.39 -35.92 -9.44
N ALA A 224 20.21 -35.26 -10.24
CA ALA A 224 21.20 -35.89 -11.11
C ALA A 224 22.50 -36.35 -10.42
N ALA A 225 22.71 -36.04 -9.14
CA ALA A 225 23.99 -36.20 -8.45
C ALA A 225 24.55 -37.64 -8.49
N GLY A 226 23.68 -38.65 -8.59
CA GLY A 226 24.06 -40.07 -8.68
C GLY A 226 24.35 -40.60 -10.10
N SER A 227 24.01 -39.86 -11.17
CA SER A 227 23.99 -40.40 -12.54
C SER A 227 24.99 -39.75 -13.51
N ARG A 228 25.75 -38.74 -13.05
CA ARG A 228 26.73 -37.96 -13.85
C ARG A 228 26.26 -37.60 -15.29
N PRO A 229 25.05 -37.04 -15.47
CA PRO A 229 24.54 -36.73 -16.80
C PRO A 229 25.28 -35.53 -17.44
N GLY A 230 25.38 -35.51 -18.77
CA GLY A 230 25.94 -34.37 -19.49
C GLY A 230 25.09 -33.09 -19.37
N PRO A 231 25.65 -31.90 -19.67
CA PRO A 231 25.00 -30.61 -19.45
C PRO A 231 23.60 -30.47 -20.08
N THR A 232 23.41 -30.97 -21.30
CA THR A 232 22.12 -30.93 -22.01
C THR A 232 21.04 -31.73 -21.28
N ALA A 233 21.40 -32.86 -20.67
CA ALA A 233 20.47 -33.68 -19.92
C ALA A 233 20.04 -32.99 -18.61
N VAL A 234 20.95 -32.28 -17.94
CA VAL A 234 20.64 -31.43 -16.78
C VAL A 234 19.68 -30.31 -17.16
N ARG A 235 19.91 -29.61 -18.28
CA ARG A 235 19.00 -28.54 -18.76
C ARG A 235 17.61 -29.07 -19.07
N ARG A 236 17.49 -30.24 -19.72
CA ARG A 236 16.18 -30.88 -19.94
C ARG A 236 15.49 -31.31 -18.64
N LEU A 237 16.26 -31.72 -17.63
CA LEU A 237 15.71 -32.00 -16.31
C LEU A 237 15.25 -30.72 -15.61
N ALA A 238 16.02 -29.63 -15.67
CA ALA A 238 15.63 -28.33 -15.15
C ALA A 238 14.33 -27.82 -15.79
N ALA A 239 14.17 -27.95 -17.10
CA ALA A 239 12.92 -27.61 -17.79
C ALA A 239 11.72 -28.48 -17.31
N ARG A 240 11.95 -29.76 -17.01
CA ARG A 240 10.92 -30.63 -16.41
C ARG A 240 10.58 -30.21 -14.99
N VAL A 241 11.58 -29.87 -14.17
CA VAL A 241 11.38 -29.33 -12.82
C VAL A 241 10.56 -28.04 -12.90
N ALA A 242 10.91 -27.11 -13.78
CA ALA A 242 10.15 -25.88 -14.00
C ALA A 242 8.68 -26.17 -14.34
N GLY A 243 8.42 -27.14 -15.24
CA GLY A 243 7.06 -27.60 -15.55
C GLY A 243 6.29 -28.08 -14.32
N GLN A 244 6.90 -28.91 -13.46
CA GLN A 244 6.28 -29.38 -12.22
C GLN A 244 6.06 -28.25 -11.20
N VAL A 245 6.96 -27.26 -11.16
CA VAL A 245 6.83 -26.09 -10.28
C VAL A 245 5.67 -25.19 -10.73
N HIS A 246 5.51 -24.98 -12.04
CA HIS A 246 4.34 -24.29 -12.57
C HIS A 246 3.05 -25.05 -12.28
N GLU A 247 3.04 -26.37 -12.34
CA GLU A 247 1.88 -27.18 -11.96
C GLU A 247 1.61 -27.10 -10.45
N ALA A 248 2.64 -27.10 -9.61
CA ALA A 248 2.50 -26.87 -8.17
C ALA A 248 1.87 -25.50 -7.88
N ALA A 249 2.33 -24.44 -8.56
CA ALA A 249 1.74 -23.11 -8.45
C ALA A 249 0.27 -23.09 -8.88
N ARG A 250 -0.10 -23.77 -9.98
CA ARG A 250 -1.50 -23.92 -10.39
C ARG A 250 -2.34 -24.62 -9.31
N ARG A 251 -1.85 -25.71 -8.72
CA ARG A 251 -2.57 -26.44 -7.66
C ARG A 251 -2.70 -25.63 -6.36
N CYS A 252 -1.74 -24.76 -6.04
CA CYS A 252 -1.82 -23.82 -4.92
C CYS A 252 -2.93 -22.76 -5.06
N LEU A 253 -3.49 -22.56 -6.27
CA LEU A 253 -4.68 -21.72 -6.49
C LEU A 253 -6.00 -22.44 -6.17
N GLY A 254 -5.95 -23.75 -5.94
CA GLY A 254 -7.10 -24.56 -5.57
C GLY A 254 -7.69 -24.20 -4.20
N PRO A 255 -8.75 -24.91 -3.78
CA PRO A 255 -9.38 -24.67 -2.47
C PRO A 255 -8.38 -24.90 -1.33
N GLY A 256 -8.10 -23.86 -0.53
CA GLY A 256 -7.15 -23.94 0.58
C GLY A 256 -6.51 -22.61 0.96
N GLN A 257 -5.49 -22.66 1.82
CA GLN A 257 -4.71 -21.50 2.30
C GLN A 257 -3.51 -21.15 1.40
N GLY A 258 -3.54 -21.55 0.12
CA GLY A 258 -2.41 -21.35 -0.80
C GLY A 258 -1.28 -22.37 -0.67
N GLU A 259 -1.53 -23.48 0.03
CA GLU A 259 -0.61 -24.61 0.19
C GLU A 259 -0.93 -25.72 -0.83
N LEU A 260 0.10 -26.48 -1.17
CA LEU A 260 0.01 -27.76 -1.86
C LEU A 260 -0.14 -28.86 -0.81
N ASP A 261 -1.23 -29.61 -0.85
CA ASP A 261 -1.41 -30.74 0.05
C ASP A 261 -0.32 -31.82 -0.16
N ARG A 262 -0.14 -32.67 0.86
CA ARG A 262 0.92 -33.69 0.85
C ARG A 262 0.79 -34.70 -0.29
N ALA A 263 -0.43 -35.02 -0.73
CA ALA A 263 -0.66 -35.99 -1.79
C ALA A 263 -0.28 -35.38 -3.16
N ALA A 264 -0.73 -34.15 -3.42
CA ALA A 264 -0.37 -33.39 -4.60
C ALA A 264 1.13 -33.09 -4.66
N PHE A 265 1.78 -32.82 -3.52
CA PHE A 265 3.23 -32.66 -3.46
C PHE A 265 3.97 -33.95 -3.86
N GLU A 266 3.56 -35.11 -3.32
CA GLU A 266 4.20 -36.39 -3.66
C GLU A 266 3.97 -36.80 -5.12
N GLU A 267 2.82 -36.44 -5.69
CA GLU A 267 2.54 -36.67 -7.11
C GLU A 267 3.49 -35.88 -8.02
N LEU A 268 3.72 -34.60 -7.71
CA LEU A 268 4.58 -33.72 -8.50
C LEU A 268 6.08 -33.93 -8.23
N PHE A 269 6.43 -34.28 -6.99
CA PHE A 269 7.80 -34.43 -6.52
C PHE A 269 7.97 -35.75 -5.74
N PRO A 270 8.09 -36.90 -6.41
CA PRO A 270 8.12 -38.18 -5.71
C PRO A 270 9.34 -38.34 -4.77
N TRP A 271 9.11 -38.84 -3.54
CA TRP A 271 10.19 -39.15 -2.60
C TRP A 271 11.16 -40.19 -3.17
N ARG A 272 10.64 -41.23 -3.82
CA ARG A 272 11.43 -42.38 -4.30
C ARG A 272 12.46 -42.02 -5.37
N THR A 273 12.22 -40.96 -6.13
CA THR A 273 13.11 -40.50 -7.21
C THR A 273 14.06 -39.40 -6.76
N GLY A 274 14.02 -39.01 -5.48
CA GLY A 274 14.85 -37.93 -4.93
C GLY A 274 14.37 -36.52 -5.27
N TRP A 275 13.21 -36.36 -5.92
CA TRP A 275 12.67 -35.05 -6.30
C TRP A 275 12.24 -34.24 -5.08
N ALA A 276 11.43 -34.83 -4.18
CA ALA A 276 11.01 -34.16 -2.95
C ALA A 276 12.19 -33.70 -2.08
N PRO A 277 13.16 -34.57 -1.72
CA PRO A 277 14.34 -34.13 -0.98
C PRO A 277 15.11 -33.01 -1.69
N ALA A 278 15.20 -33.03 -3.03
CA ALA A 278 15.92 -32.02 -3.77
C ALA A 278 15.24 -30.65 -3.72
N VAL A 279 13.92 -30.61 -3.94
CA VAL A 279 13.13 -29.37 -3.89
C VAL A 279 13.13 -28.76 -2.49
N LEU A 280 13.01 -29.59 -1.45
CA LEU A 280 13.04 -29.14 -0.06
C LEU A 280 14.43 -28.67 0.37
N THR A 281 15.49 -29.34 -0.09
CA THR A 281 16.88 -28.96 0.25
C THR A 281 17.29 -27.65 -0.41
N GLU A 282 16.89 -27.44 -1.67
CA GLU A 282 17.15 -26.16 -2.35
C GLU A 282 16.20 -25.04 -1.88
N GLY A 283 15.23 -25.34 -1.00
CA GLY A 283 14.35 -24.35 -0.40
C GLY A 283 13.37 -23.73 -1.40
N LEU A 284 13.02 -24.42 -2.48
CA LEU A 284 12.03 -23.93 -3.44
C LEU A 284 10.61 -24.05 -2.87
N LEU A 285 10.33 -25.19 -2.23
CA LEU A 285 9.14 -25.40 -1.40
C LEU A 285 9.57 -25.71 0.03
N VAL A 286 8.75 -25.31 1.00
CA VAL A 286 8.95 -25.55 2.43
C VAL A 286 7.68 -26.13 3.05
N PRO A 287 7.78 -26.94 4.11
CA PRO A 287 6.61 -27.40 4.86
C PRO A 287 5.84 -26.22 5.46
N ALA A 288 4.52 -26.20 5.26
CA ALA A 288 3.57 -25.28 5.87
C ALA A 288 2.29 -26.04 6.19
N GLY A 289 1.83 -25.93 7.44
CA GLY A 289 0.70 -26.69 7.98
C GLY A 289 0.80 -28.19 7.70
N ALA A 290 -0.22 -28.72 7.03
CA ALA A 290 -0.33 -30.12 6.63
C ALA A 290 0.27 -30.40 5.23
N GLY A 291 0.79 -29.38 4.55
CA GLY A 291 1.28 -29.43 3.18
C GLY A 291 2.59 -28.70 2.98
N TYR A 292 2.71 -28.06 1.81
CA TYR A 292 3.92 -27.37 1.35
C TYR A 292 3.55 -26.06 0.66
N ARG A 293 4.43 -25.07 0.74
CA ARG A 293 4.28 -23.81 0.01
C ARG A 293 5.60 -23.33 -0.56
N PHE A 294 5.54 -22.33 -1.43
CA PHE A 294 6.74 -21.62 -1.86
C PHE A 294 7.43 -20.95 -0.67
N ALA A 295 8.76 -21.08 -0.59
CA ALA A 295 9.53 -20.52 0.51
C ALA A 295 9.40 -19.00 0.59
N HIS A 296 9.47 -18.35 -0.57
CA HIS A 296 9.21 -16.92 -0.73
C HIS A 296 7.78 -16.72 -1.23
N GLU A 297 6.92 -16.17 -0.38
CA GLU A 297 5.51 -16.01 -0.70
C GLU A 297 5.29 -15.08 -1.89
N GLU A 298 6.05 -13.99 -2.01
CA GLU A 298 5.94 -13.08 -3.17
C GLU A 298 6.32 -13.75 -4.50
N VAL A 299 7.31 -14.64 -4.49
CA VAL A 299 7.66 -15.46 -5.65
C VAL A 299 6.53 -16.46 -5.94
N GLY A 300 5.95 -17.06 -4.90
CA GLY A 300 4.78 -17.91 -5.01
C GLY A 300 3.60 -17.18 -5.65
N ASP A 301 3.24 -16.00 -5.13
CA ASP A 301 2.16 -15.15 -5.64
C ASP A 301 2.40 -14.76 -7.11
N TRP A 302 3.65 -14.43 -7.46
CA TRP A 302 4.05 -14.12 -8.83
C TRP A 302 3.88 -15.32 -9.78
N ILE A 303 4.38 -16.52 -9.45
CA ILE A 303 4.25 -17.70 -10.31
C ILE A 303 2.79 -18.14 -10.43
N GLN A 304 2.05 -18.09 -9.31
CA GLN A 304 0.62 -18.42 -9.27
C GLN A 304 -0.19 -17.49 -10.18
N SER A 305 0.13 -16.20 -10.22
CA SER A 305 -0.55 -15.24 -11.09
C SER A 305 -0.55 -15.60 -12.57
N ALA A 306 0.50 -16.29 -13.04
CA ALA A 306 0.60 -16.71 -14.44
C ALA A 306 -0.43 -17.80 -14.82
N HIS A 307 -0.99 -18.48 -13.81
CA HIS A 307 -1.99 -19.56 -13.97
C HIS A 307 -3.38 -19.18 -13.49
N LEU A 308 -3.55 -18.01 -12.88
CA LEU A 308 -4.83 -17.55 -12.37
C LEU A 308 -5.74 -17.11 -13.52
N ASP A 309 -6.95 -17.67 -13.57
CA ASP A 309 -8.04 -17.09 -14.38
C ASP A 309 -8.55 -15.84 -13.66
N LEU A 310 -8.04 -14.68 -14.09
CA LEU A 310 -8.34 -13.40 -13.48
C LEU A 310 -9.83 -13.04 -13.57
N ASP A 311 -10.49 -13.31 -14.69
CA ASP A 311 -11.90 -12.96 -14.86
C ASP A 311 -12.79 -13.85 -13.98
N ALA A 312 -12.47 -15.15 -13.86
CA ALA A 312 -13.15 -16.02 -12.91
C ALA A 312 -12.91 -15.61 -11.45
N ALA A 313 -11.67 -15.22 -11.12
CA ALA A 313 -11.32 -14.74 -9.78
C ALA A 313 -12.08 -13.45 -9.43
N LEU A 314 -12.04 -12.42 -10.29
CA LEU A 314 -12.76 -11.16 -10.05
C LEU A 314 -14.27 -11.37 -9.98
N ARG A 315 -14.82 -12.28 -10.81
CA ARG A 315 -16.24 -12.66 -10.71
C ARG A 315 -16.56 -13.28 -9.35
N ALA A 316 -15.75 -14.22 -8.87
CA ALA A 316 -15.98 -14.88 -7.58
C ALA A 316 -15.79 -13.93 -6.39
N LEU A 317 -14.77 -13.08 -6.43
CA LEU A 317 -14.41 -12.20 -5.31
C LEU A 317 -15.29 -10.95 -5.24
N VAL A 318 -15.67 -10.39 -6.40
CA VAL A 318 -16.30 -9.07 -6.49
C VAL A 318 -17.59 -9.10 -7.32
N HIS A 319 -17.53 -9.50 -8.61
CA HIS A 319 -18.63 -9.20 -9.53
C HIS A 319 -19.92 -10.00 -9.33
N ARG A 320 -19.85 -11.23 -8.83
CA ARG A 320 -21.05 -12.04 -8.54
C ARG A 320 -21.99 -11.43 -7.50
N TRP A 321 -21.48 -10.48 -6.71
CA TRP A 321 -22.19 -9.88 -5.58
C TRP A 321 -22.94 -8.60 -5.93
N HIS A 322 -22.76 -8.05 -7.14
CA HIS A 322 -23.49 -6.88 -7.64
C HIS A 322 -24.05 -7.06 -9.05
N ALA A 323 -23.80 -8.20 -9.69
CA ALA A 323 -24.56 -8.59 -10.87
C ALA A 323 -25.99 -8.87 -10.40
N GLU A 324 -26.96 -8.11 -10.92
CA GLU A 324 -28.37 -8.48 -10.80
C GLU A 324 -28.52 -9.92 -11.32
N PRO A 325 -29.33 -10.78 -10.67
CA PRO A 325 -29.68 -12.05 -11.30
C PRO A 325 -30.31 -11.69 -12.64
N ALA A 326 -29.68 -12.09 -13.74
CA ALA A 326 -30.29 -11.94 -15.05
C ALA A 326 -31.68 -12.55 -14.96
N GLU A 327 -32.71 -11.72 -15.11
CA GLU A 327 -34.06 -12.21 -15.32
C GLU A 327 -33.98 -13.10 -16.55
N ASP A 328 -34.09 -14.41 -16.30
CA ASP A 328 -34.24 -15.40 -17.34
C ASP A 328 -35.59 -15.14 -18.00
N GLU A 329 -35.62 -14.21 -18.96
CA GLU A 329 -36.69 -14.03 -19.94
C GLU A 329 -36.77 -15.30 -20.80
N GLY A 330 -37.38 -16.34 -20.23
CA GLY A 330 -37.19 -17.69 -20.76
C GLY A 330 -38.19 -18.74 -20.28
N ARG A 331 -39.41 -18.35 -19.87
CA ARG A 331 -40.61 -19.22 -19.86
C ARG A 331 -40.48 -20.53 -19.04
N VAL A 332 -40.64 -20.44 -17.71
CA VAL A 332 -41.07 -21.60 -16.90
C VAL A 332 -42.58 -21.51 -16.67
N PRO A 333 -43.40 -22.43 -17.21
CA PRO A 333 -44.83 -22.48 -16.90
C PRO A 333 -44.99 -22.80 -15.40
N ARG A 334 -45.78 -21.99 -14.69
CA ARG A 334 -46.22 -22.31 -13.32
C ARG A 334 -46.83 -23.73 -13.32
N PRO A 335 -46.31 -24.70 -12.55
CA PRO A 335 -46.98 -25.97 -12.42
C PRO A 335 -48.30 -25.77 -11.66
N ARG A 336 -49.36 -26.37 -12.18
CA ARG A 336 -50.66 -26.43 -11.51
C ARG A 336 -50.47 -27.13 -10.16
N ARG A 337 -51.11 -26.59 -9.14
CA ARG A 337 -51.18 -27.12 -7.76
C ARG A 337 -51.58 -28.61 -7.82
N GLY A 338 -50.67 -29.53 -7.51
CA GLY A 338 -51.02 -30.95 -7.36
C GLY A 338 -49.99 -32.04 -7.71
N GLU A 339 -48.71 -31.75 -7.96
CA GLU A 339 -47.70 -32.82 -8.17
C GLU A 339 -46.50 -32.68 -7.21
N PRO A 340 -45.97 -33.80 -6.67
CA PRO A 340 -44.82 -33.77 -5.76
C PRO A 340 -43.56 -33.45 -6.56
N ALA A 341 -42.95 -32.29 -6.29
CA ALA A 341 -41.69 -31.89 -6.89
C ALA A 341 -40.55 -32.77 -6.35
N GLU A 342 -39.99 -33.60 -7.23
CA GLU A 342 -38.70 -34.25 -7.02
C GLU A 342 -37.59 -33.18 -6.90
N GLY A 343 -36.82 -33.27 -5.81
CA GLY A 343 -35.41 -32.89 -5.70
C GLY A 343 -35.01 -31.42 -5.91
N PRO A 344 -34.29 -30.78 -4.96
CA PRO A 344 -33.62 -29.53 -5.26
C PRO A 344 -32.57 -29.76 -6.36
N LEU A 345 -32.64 -28.95 -7.43
CA LEU A 345 -31.55 -28.79 -8.41
C LEU A 345 -30.20 -28.66 -7.67
N PRO A 346 -29.10 -29.25 -8.17
CA PRO A 346 -27.82 -29.18 -7.51
C PRO A 346 -27.36 -27.72 -7.51
N ALA A 347 -27.40 -27.08 -6.33
CA ALA A 347 -26.65 -25.87 -6.09
C ALA A 347 -25.19 -26.17 -6.45
N GLY A 348 -24.64 -25.43 -7.43
CA GLY A 348 -23.23 -25.55 -7.78
C GLY A 348 -22.35 -25.47 -6.54
N PRO A 349 -21.19 -26.16 -6.51
CA PRO A 349 -20.38 -26.28 -5.31
C PRO A 349 -20.14 -24.89 -4.71
N ARG A 350 -20.63 -24.68 -3.49
CA ARG A 350 -20.42 -23.43 -2.75
C ARG A 350 -18.92 -23.25 -2.60
N SER A 351 -18.32 -22.35 -3.38
CA SER A 351 -16.92 -21.99 -3.25
C SER A 351 -16.69 -21.53 -1.82
N LEU A 352 -15.78 -22.21 -1.11
CA LEU A 352 -15.34 -21.75 0.20
C LEU A 352 -14.81 -20.31 0.05
N PRO A 353 -15.05 -19.43 1.02
CA PRO A 353 -14.57 -18.06 0.96
C PRO A 353 -13.05 -18.02 0.82
N VAL A 354 -12.56 -17.21 -0.11
CA VAL A 354 -11.12 -17.02 -0.32
C VAL A 354 -10.57 -16.13 0.80
N PRO A 355 -9.56 -16.58 1.57
CA PRO A 355 -8.97 -15.78 2.64
C PRO A 355 -8.35 -14.48 2.13
N ARG A 356 -8.51 -13.37 2.86
CA ARG A 356 -8.01 -12.03 2.49
C ARG A 356 -6.50 -11.98 2.23
N HIS A 357 -5.70 -12.75 2.98
CA HIS A 357 -4.25 -12.81 2.77
C HIS A 357 -3.84 -13.42 1.42
N ARG A 358 -4.77 -14.05 0.68
CA ARG A 358 -4.57 -14.56 -0.70
C ARG A 358 -4.78 -13.48 -1.77
N ILE A 359 -4.69 -12.20 -1.40
CA ILE A 359 -4.79 -11.09 -2.35
C ILE A 359 -3.59 -11.00 -3.32
N GLY A 360 -2.42 -11.49 -2.90
CA GLY A 360 -1.17 -11.42 -3.64
C GLY A 360 -1.25 -11.93 -5.09
N PRO A 361 -1.68 -13.18 -5.36
CA PRO A 361 -1.77 -13.71 -6.72
C PRO A 361 -2.71 -12.91 -7.62
N VAL A 362 -3.79 -12.35 -7.07
CA VAL A 362 -4.76 -11.54 -7.82
C VAL A 362 -4.16 -10.20 -8.22
N ILE A 363 -3.45 -9.53 -7.30
CA ILE A 363 -2.73 -8.29 -7.61
C ILE A 363 -1.65 -8.55 -8.67
N GLN A 364 -0.87 -9.63 -8.52
CA GLN A 364 0.15 -9.99 -9.50
C GLN A 364 -0.47 -10.29 -10.88
N ALA A 365 -1.67 -10.90 -10.93
CA ALA A 365 -2.37 -11.15 -12.18
C ALA A 365 -2.87 -9.87 -12.85
N LEU A 366 -3.34 -8.88 -12.07
CA LEU A 366 -3.68 -7.53 -12.57
C LEU A 366 -2.45 -6.81 -13.14
N LEU A 367 -1.30 -6.88 -12.45
CA LEU A 367 -0.04 -6.31 -12.94
C LEU A 367 0.48 -7.04 -14.19
N LEU A 368 0.28 -8.35 -14.27
CA LEU A 368 0.62 -9.16 -15.44
C LEU A 368 -0.29 -8.83 -16.64
N LEU A 369 -1.58 -8.57 -16.41
CA LEU A 369 -2.54 -8.16 -17.44
C LEU A 369 -2.04 -6.91 -18.19
N SER A 370 -1.62 -5.88 -17.45
CA SER A 370 -1.10 -4.66 -18.09
C SER A 370 0.12 -4.90 -18.97
N ARG A 371 0.94 -5.90 -18.63
CA ARG A 371 2.15 -6.24 -19.39
C ARG A 371 1.84 -7.07 -20.63
N ARG A 372 0.88 -7.99 -20.55
CA ARG A 372 0.51 -8.88 -21.65
C ARG A 372 -0.47 -8.25 -22.64
N GLN A 373 -1.40 -7.43 -22.16
CA GLN A 373 -2.52 -6.88 -22.93
C GLN A 373 -2.53 -5.34 -22.97
N GLY A 374 -1.57 -4.68 -22.32
CA GLY A 374 -1.43 -3.22 -22.31
C GLY A 374 -2.20 -2.52 -21.19
N THR A 375 -1.89 -1.24 -21.00
CA THR A 375 -2.44 -0.42 -19.91
C THR A 375 -3.95 -0.22 -19.99
N ALA A 376 -4.52 -0.20 -21.20
CA ALA A 376 -5.96 -0.05 -21.41
C ALA A 376 -6.78 -1.23 -20.84
N ALA A 377 -6.28 -2.46 -20.98
CA ALA A 377 -6.94 -3.65 -20.44
C ALA A 377 -7.01 -3.60 -18.90
N LEU A 378 -5.90 -3.21 -18.26
CA LEU A 378 -5.90 -3.01 -16.81
C LEU A 378 -6.80 -1.83 -16.40
N ALA A 379 -6.74 -0.70 -17.11
CA ALA A 379 -7.56 0.47 -16.81
C ALA A 379 -9.06 0.14 -16.84
N HIS A 380 -9.51 -0.68 -17.79
CA HIS A 380 -10.89 -1.16 -17.86
C HIS A 380 -11.26 -1.97 -16.61
N ARG A 381 -10.45 -2.96 -16.22
CA ARG A 381 -10.69 -3.76 -15.01
C ARG A 381 -10.68 -2.93 -13.72
N LEU A 382 -9.81 -1.93 -13.61
CA LEU A 382 -9.80 -1.03 -12.46
C LEU A 382 -11.07 -0.14 -12.43
N ALA A 383 -11.57 0.30 -13.59
CA ALA A 383 -12.84 1.01 -13.67
C ALA A 383 -14.04 0.11 -13.27
N ASP A 384 -14.04 -1.15 -13.70
CA ASP A 384 -15.05 -2.14 -13.30
C ASP A 384 -15.04 -2.38 -11.78
N LEU A 385 -13.87 -2.35 -11.13
CA LEU A 385 -13.76 -2.43 -9.67
C LEU A 385 -14.32 -1.18 -8.96
N ILE A 386 -14.13 0.01 -9.52
CA ILE A 386 -14.73 1.24 -8.99
C ILE A 386 -16.25 1.17 -9.09
N GLU A 387 -16.78 0.74 -10.23
CA GLU A 387 -18.22 0.56 -10.41
C GLU A 387 -18.79 -0.49 -9.47
N ALA A 388 -18.08 -1.60 -9.25
CA ALA A 388 -18.46 -2.61 -8.28
C ALA A 388 -18.58 -2.01 -6.87
N LEU A 389 -17.62 -1.18 -6.44
CA LEU A 389 -17.65 -0.53 -5.12
C LEU A 389 -18.91 0.30 -4.90
N ASP A 390 -19.41 0.97 -5.94
CA ASP A 390 -20.63 1.78 -5.85
C ASP A 390 -21.91 0.95 -5.71
N ARG A 391 -21.92 -0.27 -6.25
CA ARG A 391 -23.11 -1.14 -6.28
C ARG A 391 -23.20 -2.11 -5.12
N LEU A 392 -22.06 -2.48 -4.53
CA LEU A 392 -22.04 -3.40 -3.40
C LEU A 392 -22.73 -2.76 -2.18
N PRO A 393 -23.50 -3.49 -1.36
CA PRO A 393 -24.23 -2.94 -0.21
C PRO A 393 -23.33 -2.61 0.99
N GLU A 394 -23.71 -1.64 1.82
CA GLU A 394 -22.97 -1.37 3.07
C GLU A 394 -23.05 -2.56 4.02
N THR A 395 -21.90 -2.99 4.54
CA THR A 395 -21.85 -3.96 5.62
C THR A 395 -22.43 -3.29 6.86
N VAL A 396 -23.65 -3.65 7.25
CA VAL A 396 -24.26 -3.14 8.48
C VAL A 396 -23.54 -3.77 9.67
N ASP A 397 -23.09 -2.93 10.61
CA ASP A 397 -22.48 -3.37 11.86
C ASP A 397 -23.40 -4.36 12.58
N GLY A 398 -22.97 -5.61 12.71
CA GLY A 398 -23.71 -6.66 13.42
C GLY A 398 -23.84 -7.99 12.68
N ASP A 399 -23.59 -8.06 11.37
CA ASP A 399 -23.69 -9.32 10.64
C ASP A 399 -22.41 -10.17 10.81
N ARG A 400 -22.36 -10.91 11.93
CA ARG A 400 -21.25 -11.82 12.29
C ARG A 400 -21.01 -12.94 11.26
N ALA A 401 -21.87 -13.10 10.23
CA ALA A 401 -21.76 -14.14 9.22
C ALA A 401 -20.99 -13.74 7.94
N LEU A 402 -20.79 -12.43 7.68
CA LEU A 402 -20.15 -11.91 6.46
C LEU A 402 -18.61 -11.71 6.43
N PRO A 403 -17.79 -11.89 7.50
CA PRO A 403 -16.36 -11.53 7.44
C PRO A 403 -15.54 -12.23 6.34
N LEU A 404 -16.01 -13.39 5.86
CA LEU A 404 -15.23 -14.29 5.02
C LEU A 404 -15.35 -14.00 3.51
N SER A 405 -16.43 -13.36 3.06
CA SER A 405 -16.60 -12.96 1.67
C SER A 405 -17.00 -11.50 1.63
N ASP A 406 -16.02 -10.62 1.84
CA ASP A 406 -16.19 -9.17 1.82
C ASP A 406 -15.81 -8.62 0.43
N PRO A 407 -16.74 -8.60 -0.54
CA PRO A 407 -16.44 -8.14 -1.90
C PRO A 407 -16.02 -6.66 -1.96
N ARG A 408 -16.46 -5.84 -0.99
CA ARG A 408 -16.07 -4.43 -0.91
C ARG A 408 -14.61 -4.30 -0.50
N TRP A 409 -14.20 -5.04 0.52
CA TRP A 409 -12.80 -5.13 0.92
C TRP A 409 -11.92 -5.57 -0.26
N TRP A 410 -12.33 -6.62 -0.98
CA TRP A 410 -11.60 -7.11 -2.16
C TRP A 410 -11.49 -6.04 -3.24
N ALA A 411 -12.59 -5.40 -3.62
CA ALA A 411 -12.58 -4.38 -4.67
C ALA A 411 -11.70 -3.17 -4.29
N ALA A 412 -11.79 -2.69 -3.04
CA ALA A 412 -11.00 -1.55 -2.57
C ALA A 412 -9.50 -1.88 -2.49
N HIS A 413 -9.14 -3.02 -1.90
CA HIS A 413 -7.74 -3.41 -1.74
C HIS A 413 -7.08 -3.81 -3.06
N LEU A 414 -7.80 -4.51 -3.95
CA LEU A 414 -7.28 -4.81 -5.29
C LEU A 414 -7.04 -3.54 -6.10
N LEU A 415 -7.94 -2.57 -6.03
CA LEU A 415 -7.78 -1.26 -6.67
C LEU A 415 -6.58 -0.49 -6.08
N ALA A 416 -6.52 -0.35 -4.76
CA ALA A 416 -5.48 0.41 -4.07
C ALA A 416 -4.09 -0.20 -4.30
N GLU A 417 -3.91 -1.48 -3.98
CA GLU A 417 -2.61 -2.14 -4.04
C GLU A 417 -2.11 -2.31 -5.47
N THR A 418 -3.00 -2.47 -6.46
CA THR A 418 -2.57 -2.51 -7.87
C THR A 418 -2.06 -1.13 -8.30
N LEU A 419 -2.80 -0.06 -8.05
CA LEU A 419 -2.40 1.31 -8.42
C LEU A 419 -1.13 1.80 -7.70
N LEU A 420 -0.87 1.32 -6.49
CA LEU A 420 0.38 1.63 -5.77
C LEU A 420 1.60 0.88 -6.33
N ARG A 421 1.39 -0.26 -7.00
CA ARG A 421 2.47 -1.13 -7.50
C ARG A 421 2.76 -0.98 -9.01
N VAL A 422 1.91 -0.28 -9.77
CA VAL A 422 2.27 0.04 -11.17
C VAL A 422 3.50 0.95 -11.21
N PRO A 423 4.45 0.72 -12.14
CA PRO A 423 5.68 1.49 -12.20
C PRO A 423 5.46 2.96 -12.62
N ASP A 424 4.44 3.23 -13.44
CA ASP A 424 3.98 4.55 -13.87
C ASP A 424 2.46 4.59 -13.81
N ALA A 425 1.90 5.50 -13.02
CA ALA A 425 0.46 5.64 -12.85
C ALA A 425 -0.20 6.58 -13.89
N ARG A 426 0.58 7.30 -14.73
CA ARG A 426 0.04 8.23 -15.74
C ARG A 426 -0.98 7.60 -16.71
N PRO A 427 -0.77 6.37 -17.23
CA PRO A 427 -1.74 5.75 -18.13
C PRO A 427 -3.13 5.56 -17.50
N TYR A 428 -3.22 5.57 -16.16
CA TYR A 428 -4.45 5.35 -15.40
C TYR A 428 -5.06 6.65 -14.88
N LEU A 429 -4.64 7.83 -15.36
CA LEU A 429 -5.20 9.12 -14.94
C LEU A 429 -6.72 9.21 -15.13
N GLY A 430 -7.28 8.57 -16.16
CA GLY A 430 -8.73 8.49 -16.35
C GLY A 430 -9.43 7.75 -15.19
N VAL A 431 -8.89 6.61 -14.79
CA VAL A 431 -9.37 5.80 -13.65
C VAL A 431 -9.19 6.56 -12.33
N LEU A 432 -8.04 7.21 -12.15
CA LEU A 432 -7.76 8.03 -10.96
C LEU A 432 -8.70 9.23 -10.86
N ARG A 433 -9.00 9.91 -11.96
CA ARG A 433 -10.00 11.00 -11.97
C ARG A 433 -11.40 10.50 -11.67
N LEU A 434 -11.78 9.33 -12.19
CA LEU A 434 -13.04 8.67 -11.86
C LEU A 434 -13.13 8.38 -10.35
N LEU A 435 -12.10 7.75 -9.79
CA LEU A 435 -12.02 7.44 -8.35
C LEU A 435 -12.09 8.71 -7.50
N ALA A 436 -11.35 9.76 -7.87
CA ALA A 436 -11.41 11.05 -7.17
C ALA A 436 -12.83 11.64 -7.16
N GLY A 437 -13.55 11.53 -8.28
CA GLY A 437 -14.96 11.92 -8.36
C GLY A 437 -15.87 11.14 -7.41
N ARG A 438 -15.63 9.83 -7.24
CA ARG A 438 -16.37 8.97 -6.30
C ARG A 438 -16.07 9.32 -4.84
N VAL A 439 -14.81 9.58 -4.51
CA VAL A 439 -14.38 10.04 -3.17
C VAL A 439 -15.09 11.36 -2.81
N VAL A 440 -15.09 12.34 -3.72
CA VAL A 440 -15.77 13.63 -3.50
C VAL A 440 -17.27 13.45 -3.32
N ARG A 441 -17.91 12.63 -4.15
CA ARG A 441 -19.36 12.35 -4.04
C ARG A 441 -19.71 11.70 -2.70
N SER A 442 -18.95 10.67 -2.31
CA SER A 442 -19.13 9.98 -1.03
C SER A 442 -18.96 10.91 0.17
N SER A 443 -18.00 11.85 0.12
CA SER A 443 -17.84 12.87 1.16
C SER A 443 -19.04 13.83 1.23
N ALA A 444 -19.56 14.24 0.07
CA ALA A 444 -20.74 15.10 0.01
C ALA A 444 -22.00 14.43 0.59
N GLU A 445 -22.24 13.16 0.23
CA GLU A 445 -23.32 12.33 0.80
C GLU A 445 -23.19 12.16 2.33
N ALA A 446 -21.94 12.15 2.83
CA ALA A 446 -21.63 12.06 4.25
C ALA A 446 -21.73 13.40 5.02
N GLY A 447 -22.16 14.49 4.37
CA GLY A 447 -22.27 15.81 4.98
C GLY A 447 -20.94 16.57 5.08
N GLY A 448 -19.96 16.27 4.21
CA GLY A 448 -18.70 17.02 4.13
C GLY A 448 -17.67 16.68 5.23
N GLY A 449 -17.81 15.53 5.88
CA GLY A 449 -16.90 15.06 6.95
C GLY A 449 -15.75 14.17 6.48
N GLY A 450 -15.48 14.09 5.17
CA GLY A 450 -14.57 13.13 4.56
C GLY A 450 -15.31 11.92 3.94
N ALA A 451 -14.65 11.23 3.01
CA ALA A 451 -15.23 10.04 2.37
C ALA A 451 -15.54 8.94 3.41
N ARG A 452 -16.71 8.31 3.27
CA ARG A 452 -17.20 7.23 4.14
C ARG A 452 -17.29 5.90 3.38
N GLY A 453 -17.53 4.83 4.13
CA GLY A 453 -17.73 3.51 3.57
C GLY A 453 -16.55 3.04 2.75
N ALA A 454 -16.83 2.48 1.57
CA ALA A 454 -15.83 1.82 0.73
C ALA A 454 -14.77 2.78 0.16
N HIS A 455 -15.08 4.08 0.05
CA HIS A 455 -14.16 5.08 -0.50
C HIS A 455 -13.24 5.73 0.55
N ALA A 456 -13.46 5.44 1.84
CA ALA A 456 -12.62 5.93 2.95
C ALA A 456 -11.17 5.41 2.87
N GLU A 457 -10.96 4.30 2.15
CA GLU A 457 -9.63 3.74 1.88
C GLU A 457 -8.74 4.73 1.11
N PHE A 458 -9.32 5.50 0.20
CA PHE A 458 -8.60 6.39 -0.75
C PHE A 458 -8.37 7.81 -0.19
N GLY A 459 -7.87 7.90 1.05
CA GLY A 459 -7.50 9.17 1.70
C GLY A 459 -6.19 9.77 1.19
N PRO A 460 -5.73 10.92 1.73
CA PRO A 460 -4.57 11.66 1.23
C PRO A 460 -3.28 10.84 1.12
N TRP A 461 -3.11 9.84 1.99
CA TRP A 461 -1.97 8.92 1.97
C TRP A 461 -1.87 8.17 0.64
N PHE A 462 -2.99 7.64 0.11
CA PHE A 462 -3.01 6.82 -1.09
C PHE A 462 -2.50 7.63 -2.30
N TRP A 463 -3.05 8.83 -2.48
CA TRP A 463 -2.71 9.72 -3.59
C TRP A 463 -1.27 10.23 -3.53
N ARG A 464 -0.67 10.34 -2.33
CA ARG A 464 0.72 10.72 -2.16
C ARG A 464 1.68 9.64 -2.64
N GLU A 465 1.36 8.39 -2.37
CA GLU A 465 2.22 7.23 -2.67
C GLU A 465 2.14 6.81 -4.15
N LEU A 466 1.16 7.29 -4.92
CA LEU A 466 1.08 7.02 -6.36
C LEU A 466 2.32 7.54 -7.11
N ARG A 467 2.85 6.70 -8.02
CA ARG A 467 3.97 7.02 -8.90
C ARG A 467 3.52 7.92 -10.06
N LEU A 468 3.38 9.21 -9.78
CA LEU A 468 2.97 10.26 -10.71
C LEU A 468 3.96 11.44 -10.72
N PRO A 469 4.10 12.14 -11.87
CA PRO A 469 4.70 13.47 -11.90
C PRO A 469 3.95 14.45 -11.00
N GLU A 470 4.65 15.49 -10.54
CA GLU A 470 4.07 16.45 -9.61
C GLU A 470 2.86 17.20 -10.19
N ALA A 471 2.90 17.55 -11.49
CA ALA A 471 1.78 18.23 -12.17
C ALA A 471 0.48 17.41 -12.15
N ASP A 472 0.56 16.13 -12.52
CA ASP A 472 -0.59 15.22 -12.52
C ASP A 472 -1.12 14.97 -11.11
N ARG A 473 -0.21 14.82 -10.14
CA ARG A 473 -0.56 14.67 -8.73
C ARG A 473 -1.30 15.90 -8.20
N MET A 474 -0.83 17.11 -8.55
CA MET A 474 -1.50 18.36 -8.15
C MET A 474 -2.86 18.52 -8.84
N ASP A 475 -3.04 18.11 -10.10
CA ASP A 475 -4.39 18.07 -10.73
C ASP A 475 -5.34 17.15 -9.96
N LEU A 476 -4.88 16.00 -9.49
CA LEU A 476 -5.69 15.08 -8.69
C LEU A 476 -6.02 15.67 -7.31
N PHE A 477 -5.05 16.28 -6.61
CA PHE A 477 -5.35 16.94 -5.33
C PHE A 477 -6.35 18.08 -5.51
N ARG A 478 -6.22 18.91 -6.55
CA ARG A 478 -7.21 19.95 -6.88
C ARG A 478 -8.63 19.38 -6.97
N ARG A 479 -8.77 18.18 -7.54
CA ARG A 479 -10.05 17.49 -7.69
C ARG A 479 -10.59 16.95 -6.36
N LEU A 480 -9.72 16.53 -5.46
CA LEU A 480 -10.03 15.87 -4.19
C LEU A 480 -10.27 16.81 -3.01
N VAL A 481 -9.69 18.01 -3.03
CA VAL A 481 -9.83 19.01 -1.95
C VAL A 481 -11.30 19.30 -1.56
N PRO A 482 -12.29 19.31 -2.46
CA PRO A 482 -13.71 19.40 -2.06
C PRO A 482 -14.23 18.26 -1.17
N ALA A 483 -13.50 17.14 -1.08
CA ALA A 483 -13.84 16.03 -0.19
C ALA A 483 -13.26 16.21 1.22
N ASP A 484 -12.47 17.26 1.49
CA ASP A 484 -11.86 17.52 2.79
C ASP A 484 -12.91 17.73 3.87
N GLY A 485 -12.70 17.06 5.01
CA GLY A 485 -13.44 17.35 6.23
C GLY A 485 -13.07 18.70 6.84
N PRO A 486 -13.82 19.18 7.85
CA PRO A 486 -13.42 20.35 8.62
C PRO A 486 -12.01 20.16 9.22
N PRO A 487 -11.26 21.25 9.46
CA PRO A 487 -10.00 21.16 10.18
C PRO A 487 -10.20 20.46 11.52
N GLY A 488 -9.46 19.37 11.78
CA GLY A 488 -9.52 18.61 13.03
C GLY A 488 -8.15 18.46 13.70
N GLU A 489 -8.12 18.15 14.99
CA GLU A 489 -6.91 17.94 15.81
C GLU A 489 -6.24 16.57 15.57
N GLY A 490 -6.22 16.09 14.32
CA GLY A 490 -5.66 14.81 13.93
C GLY A 490 -4.19 14.86 13.52
N ASP A 491 -3.51 13.71 13.59
CA ASP A 491 -2.12 13.52 13.13
C ASP A 491 -1.97 13.91 11.66
N GLY A 492 -1.33 15.06 11.40
CA GLY A 492 -0.63 15.47 10.18
C GLY A 492 -1.38 15.45 8.84
N ASP A 493 -2.02 14.37 8.44
CA ASP A 493 -2.52 14.06 7.09
C ASP A 493 -4.03 13.82 7.05
N ALA A 494 -4.80 14.48 7.92
CA ALA A 494 -6.25 14.30 7.95
C ALA A 494 -6.93 14.78 6.64
N ARG A 495 -6.37 15.80 5.96
CA ARG A 495 -6.96 16.41 4.76
C ARG A 495 -6.02 16.41 3.55
N PHE A 496 -6.60 16.48 2.35
CA PHE A 496 -5.92 16.66 1.07
C PHE A 496 -5.18 17.99 1.01
N LEU A 497 -5.75 19.08 1.53
CA LEU A 497 -5.03 20.36 1.66
C LEU A 497 -3.77 20.25 2.52
N ASP A 498 -3.78 19.48 3.61
CA ASP A 498 -2.59 19.29 4.44
C ASP A 498 -1.50 18.50 3.68
N ALA A 499 -1.90 17.58 2.81
CA ALA A 499 -0.97 16.89 1.91
C ALA A 499 -0.36 17.84 0.87
N VAL A 500 -1.15 18.78 0.33
CA VAL A 500 -0.67 19.83 -0.58
C VAL A 500 0.31 20.78 0.12
N ALA A 501 -0.01 21.24 1.34
CA ALA A 501 0.85 22.12 2.13
C ALA A 501 2.23 21.48 2.40
N ARG A 502 2.26 20.19 2.77
CA ARG A 502 3.53 19.44 2.90
C ARG A 502 4.33 19.37 1.61
N ARG A 503 3.66 19.18 0.47
CA ARG A 503 4.31 19.12 -0.84
C ARG A 503 4.91 20.47 -1.21
N LEU A 504 4.16 21.55 -0.97
CA LEU A 504 4.63 22.93 -1.13
C LEU A 504 5.86 23.20 -0.25
N ALA A 505 5.86 22.77 1.01
CA ALA A 505 7.00 22.87 1.91
C ALA A 505 8.25 22.11 1.41
N ALA A 506 8.04 20.92 0.82
CA ALA A 506 9.14 20.09 0.33
C ALA A 506 9.70 20.55 -1.03
N HIS A 507 8.85 21.06 -1.94
CA HIS A 507 9.23 21.40 -3.31
C HIS A 507 8.59 22.73 -3.77
N PRO A 508 8.89 23.85 -3.10
CA PRO A 508 8.16 25.10 -3.31
C PRO A 508 8.20 25.58 -4.76
N ARG A 509 9.37 25.56 -5.40
CA ARG A 509 9.57 25.99 -6.80
C ARG A 509 8.73 25.21 -7.81
N THR A 510 8.47 23.94 -7.53
CA THR A 510 7.67 23.08 -8.41
C THR A 510 6.17 23.25 -8.17
N VAL A 511 5.76 23.41 -6.91
CA VAL A 511 4.35 23.39 -6.52
C VAL A 511 3.68 24.77 -6.65
N GLN A 512 4.41 25.87 -6.41
CA GLN A 512 3.88 27.23 -6.54
C GLN A 512 3.20 27.52 -7.89
N PRO A 513 3.85 27.30 -9.06
CA PRO A 513 3.20 27.54 -10.36
C PRO A 513 2.01 26.59 -10.61
N LEU A 514 2.04 25.38 -10.06
CA LEU A 514 0.92 24.44 -10.16
C LEU A 514 -0.29 24.88 -9.32
N LEU A 515 -0.08 25.54 -8.19
CA LEU A 515 -1.15 26.14 -7.38
C LEU A 515 -1.75 27.38 -8.03
N CYS A 516 -0.94 28.19 -8.73
CA CYS A 516 -1.48 29.32 -9.52
C CYS A 516 -2.50 28.84 -10.57
N ALA A 517 -2.30 27.64 -11.15
CA ALA A 517 -3.25 27.04 -12.09
C ALA A 517 -4.60 26.64 -11.46
N TRP A 518 -4.73 26.71 -10.12
CA TRP A 518 -5.99 26.44 -9.42
C TRP A 518 -6.86 27.68 -9.27
N PHE A 519 -6.36 28.88 -9.59
CA PHE A 519 -7.09 30.13 -9.37
C PHE A 519 -8.41 30.27 -10.14
N THR A 520 -8.61 29.46 -11.18
CA THR A 520 -9.86 29.41 -11.94
C THR A 520 -10.88 28.40 -11.38
N ASP A 521 -10.54 27.65 -10.33
CA ASP A 521 -11.35 26.57 -9.79
C ASP A 521 -12.25 27.05 -8.65
N GLU A 522 -13.45 27.47 -9.00
CA GLU A 522 -14.43 28.02 -8.05
C GLU A 522 -15.35 26.96 -7.43
N ARG A 523 -14.95 25.68 -7.43
CA ARG A 523 -15.71 24.65 -6.73
C ARG A 523 -15.68 24.91 -5.21
N PRO A 524 -16.84 24.86 -4.53
CA PRO A 524 -16.93 25.16 -3.11
C PRO A 524 -16.32 24.05 -2.25
N LEU A 525 -15.76 24.43 -1.11
CA LEU A 525 -15.26 23.53 -0.07
C LEU A 525 -16.29 23.42 1.07
N PRO A 526 -16.27 22.32 1.84
CA PRO A 526 -17.10 22.19 3.02
C PRO A 526 -16.80 23.31 4.02
N ALA A 527 -17.83 24.04 4.43
CA ALA A 527 -17.69 25.09 5.45
C ALA A 527 -17.53 24.45 6.83
N ALA A 528 -16.63 24.99 7.64
CA ALA A 528 -16.52 24.59 9.04
C ALA A 528 -17.82 24.92 9.78
N GLY A 529 -18.56 23.90 10.24
CA GLY A 529 -19.75 24.07 11.07
C GLY A 529 -21.08 24.30 10.33
N ALA A 530 -21.18 24.03 9.03
CA ALA A 530 -22.48 24.02 8.37
C ALA A 530 -23.29 22.77 8.78
N GLU A 531 -24.30 22.93 9.63
CA GLU A 531 -25.31 21.89 9.84
C GLU A 531 -26.00 21.56 8.51
N PRO A 532 -26.31 20.28 8.23
CA PRO A 532 -27.10 19.93 7.06
C PRO A 532 -28.46 20.65 7.14
N PRO A 533 -29.00 21.17 6.02
CA PRO A 533 -30.33 21.75 6.04
C PRO A 533 -31.31 20.64 6.43
N VAL A 534 -31.92 20.78 7.60
CA VAL A 534 -33.15 20.08 7.95
C VAL A 534 -34.24 20.62 7.03
N ASP A 535 -34.84 19.69 6.27
CA ASP A 535 -36.03 19.86 5.43
C ASP A 535 -35.83 20.64 4.12
N ALA A 536 -35.27 19.97 3.11
CA ALA A 536 -35.47 20.36 1.70
C ALA A 536 -36.47 19.39 1.06
N GLU A 537 -37.75 19.79 1.02
CA GLU A 537 -38.77 19.12 0.21
C GLU A 537 -38.35 19.10 -1.27
N GLU A 538 -38.43 17.93 -1.89
CA GLU A 538 -38.23 17.72 -3.33
C GLU A 538 -39.19 18.59 -4.13
N GLY A 539 -38.69 19.67 -4.75
CA GLY A 539 -39.48 20.39 -5.76
C GLY A 539 -39.06 21.82 -6.11
N ALA A 540 -38.26 22.50 -5.29
CA ALA A 540 -37.88 23.88 -5.59
C ALA A 540 -36.52 23.94 -6.29
N ARG A 541 -36.51 24.36 -7.57
CA ARG A 541 -35.32 24.92 -8.21
C ARG A 541 -34.97 26.24 -7.50
N GLU A 542 -34.28 26.14 -6.37
CA GLU A 542 -33.91 27.31 -5.58
C GLU A 542 -32.75 28.06 -6.23
N ARG A 543 -32.95 29.37 -6.38
CA ARG A 543 -31.89 30.34 -6.67
C ARG A 543 -30.86 30.28 -5.54
N PRO A 544 -29.55 30.46 -5.82
CA PRO A 544 -28.55 30.50 -4.76
C PRO A 544 -28.88 31.64 -3.79
N THR A 545 -29.14 31.30 -2.53
CA THR A 545 -29.27 32.27 -1.44
C THR A 545 -27.88 32.83 -1.10
N GLU A 546 -27.79 34.08 -0.65
CA GLU A 546 -26.54 34.79 -0.33
C GLU A 546 -25.58 34.00 0.59
N ALA A 547 -26.09 33.08 1.42
CA ALA A 547 -25.30 32.19 2.27
C ALA A 547 -24.44 31.14 1.52
N THR A 548 -24.76 30.83 0.25
CA THR A 548 -23.92 29.95 -0.59
C THR A 548 -22.72 30.67 -1.22
N ALA A 549 -22.74 32.01 -1.26
CA ALA A 549 -21.66 32.81 -1.85
C ALA A 549 -20.41 32.92 -0.95
N ASP A 550 -20.53 32.59 0.34
CA ASP A 550 -19.47 32.79 1.34
C ASP A 550 -18.65 31.50 1.64
N ARG A 551 -18.85 30.44 0.86
CA ARG A 551 -18.10 29.19 1.04
C ARG A 551 -16.70 29.32 0.42
N PRO A 552 -15.63 28.95 1.15
CA PRO A 552 -14.29 28.98 0.59
C PRO A 552 -14.22 28.06 -0.65
N THR A 553 -13.56 28.52 -1.72
CA THR A 553 -13.38 27.75 -2.96
C THR A 553 -12.00 27.10 -3.04
N VAL A 554 -11.82 26.16 -3.97
CA VAL A 554 -10.49 25.58 -4.27
C VAL A 554 -9.49 26.68 -4.63
N ALA A 555 -9.90 27.65 -5.44
CA ALA A 555 -9.10 28.82 -5.81
C ALA A 555 -8.69 29.66 -4.59
N ALA A 556 -9.64 29.96 -3.68
CA ALA A 556 -9.35 30.70 -2.45
C ALA A 556 -8.41 29.92 -1.51
N ALA A 557 -8.57 28.61 -1.40
CA ALA A 557 -7.67 27.76 -0.61
C ALA A 557 -6.25 27.72 -1.18
N ALA A 558 -6.10 27.68 -2.52
CA ALA A 558 -4.79 27.76 -3.17
C ALA A 558 -4.11 29.11 -2.91
N GLN A 559 -4.84 30.22 -3.05
CA GLN A 559 -4.35 31.57 -2.74
C GLN A 559 -3.92 31.69 -1.28
N ALA A 560 -4.73 31.20 -0.34
CA ALA A 560 -4.42 31.19 1.08
C ALA A 560 -3.17 30.34 1.40
N LEU A 561 -3.01 29.17 0.79
CA LEU A 561 -1.81 28.33 0.96
C LEU A 561 -0.55 29.03 0.45
N LEU A 562 -0.60 29.66 -0.73
CA LEU A 562 0.54 30.40 -1.28
C LEU A 562 0.91 31.59 -0.40
N TYR A 563 -0.08 32.32 0.14
CA TYR A 563 0.15 33.41 1.07
C TYR A 563 0.76 32.93 2.41
N ALA A 564 0.21 31.85 2.98
CA ALA A 564 0.67 31.29 4.25
C ALA A 564 2.11 30.75 4.18
N HIS A 565 2.56 30.31 3.01
CA HIS A 565 3.89 29.74 2.75
C HIS A 565 4.74 30.61 1.82
N ARG A 566 4.51 31.93 1.82
CA ARG A 566 5.16 32.90 0.92
C ARG A 566 6.67 33.01 1.10
N ASP A 567 7.17 32.67 2.27
CA ASP A 567 8.57 32.77 2.70
C ASP A 567 9.46 31.64 2.16
N LEU A 568 8.88 30.51 1.71
CA LEU A 568 9.65 29.32 1.30
C LEU A 568 10.53 29.55 0.07
N ALA A 569 9.98 30.16 -0.98
CA ALA A 569 10.67 30.47 -2.23
C ALA A 569 10.04 31.74 -2.84
N ALA A 570 10.19 32.86 -2.14
CA ALA A 570 9.49 34.11 -2.47
C ALA A 570 9.79 34.61 -3.89
N ASP A 571 11.03 34.46 -4.35
CA ASP A 571 11.44 34.88 -5.68
C ASP A 571 10.74 34.05 -6.78
N ASP A 572 10.76 32.72 -6.65
CA ASP A 572 10.04 31.80 -7.54
C ASP A 572 8.51 32.01 -7.48
N LEU A 573 7.97 32.33 -6.29
CA LEU A 573 6.55 32.64 -6.10
C LEU A 573 6.14 33.88 -6.88
N THR A 574 6.87 34.99 -6.71
CA THR A 574 6.60 36.23 -7.45
C THR A 574 6.65 35.96 -8.95
N ASP A 575 7.63 35.17 -9.40
CA ASP A 575 7.76 34.82 -10.80
C ASP A 575 6.53 34.02 -11.27
N ALA A 576 6.12 32.98 -10.54
CA ALA A 576 4.95 32.18 -10.87
C ALA A 576 3.64 32.99 -10.89
N LEU A 577 3.46 33.94 -9.97
CA LEU A 577 2.25 34.78 -9.91
C LEU A 577 2.14 35.73 -11.10
N ALA A 578 3.25 36.37 -11.49
CA ALA A 578 3.26 37.27 -12.63
C ALA A 578 3.12 36.52 -13.98
N ASP A 579 3.56 35.26 -14.08
CA ASP A 579 3.27 34.43 -15.26
C ASP A 579 1.81 33.93 -15.30
N ALA A 580 1.13 33.83 -14.14
CA ALA A 580 -0.23 33.30 -14.07
C ALA A 580 -1.30 34.22 -14.71
N GLY A 581 -1.08 35.54 -14.69
CA GLY A 581 -1.97 36.53 -15.32
C GLY A 581 -3.42 36.47 -14.82
N HIS A 582 -3.61 36.28 -13.51
CA HIS A 582 -4.93 36.09 -12.89
C HIS A 582 -5.17 37.09 -11.75
N LEU A 583 -6.41 37.54 -11.54
CA LEU A 583 -6.77 38.54 -10.52
C LEU A 583 -6.27 38.15 -9.11
N ARG A 584 -6.51 36.91 -8.68
CA ARG A 584 -5.97 36.35 -7.42
C ARG A 584 -4.43 36.41 -7.30
N ALA A 585 -3.73 36.33 -8.43
CA ALA A 585 -2.28 36.48 -8.45
C ALA A 585 -1.87 37.94 -8.24
N GLU A 586 -2.60 38.89 -8.81
CA GLU A 586 -2.42 40.32 -8.60
C GLU A 586 -2.71 40.71 -7.14
N GLU A 587 -3.80 40.20 -6.55
CA GLU A 587 -4.12 40.38 -5.14
C GLU A 587 -2.99 39.88 -4.24
N LEU A 588 -2.44 38.70 -4.55
CA LEU A 588 -1.34 38.13 -3.78
C LEU A 588 -0.03 38.93 -3.97
N LEU A 589 0.29 39.37 -5.19
CA LEU A 589 1.44 40.24 -5.43
C LEU A 589 1.31 41.59 -4.73
N ALA A 590 0.08 42.14 -4.64
CA ALA A 590 -0.20 43.34 -3.88
C ALA A 590 -0.01 43.12 -2.37
N ALA A 591 -0.50 42.00 -1.82
CA ALA A 591 -0.25 41.63 -0.42
C ALA A 591 1.26 41.43 -0.13
N LEU A 592 2.01 40.81 -1.05
CA LEU A 592 3.46 40.67 -0.93
C LEU A 592 4.20 42.01 -1.00
N ALA A 593 3.65 43.03 -1.68
CA ALA A 593 4.21 44.38 -1.67
C ALA A 593 4.16 45.02 -0.27
N GLU A 594 3.20 44.61 0.56
CA GLU A 594 3.03 45.10 1.92
C GLU A 594 3.83 44.27 2.93
N ASP A 595 3.72 42.95 2.83
CA ASP A 595 4.29 42.03 3.83
C ASP A 595 5.76 41.65 3.55
N GLU A 596 6.17 41.61 2.28
CA GLU A 596 7.48 41.13 1.82
C GLU A 596 8.13 42.06 0.77
N PRO A 597 8.26 43.38 1.03
CA PRO A 597 8.67 44.37 0.03
C PRO A 597 10.05 44.08 -0.59
N ALA A 598 10.98 43.54 0.19
CA ALA A 598 12.31 43.18 -0.30
C ALA A 598 12.27 42.06 -1.36
N ALA A 599 11.33 41.12 -1.26
CA ALA A 599 11.15 40.07 -2.28
C ALA A 599 10.60 40.66 -3.59
N LEU A 600 9.62 41.56 -3.48
CA LEU A 600 9.04 42.22 -4.64
C LEU A 600 10.06 43.13 -5.35
N CYS A 601 10.93 43.85 -4.62
CA CYS A 601 11.99 44.65 -5.23
C CYS A 601 12.99 43.80 -6.03
N ARG A 602 13.35 42.60 -5.54
CA ARG A 602 14.18 41.65 -6.31
C ARG A 602 13.46 41.16 -7.55
N ALA A 603 12.16 40.88 -7.44
CA ALA A 603 11.34 40.45 -8.58
C ALA A 603 11.25 41.54 -9.66
N VAL A 604 10.97 42.79 -9.29
CA VAL A 604 10.93 43.96 -10.17
C VAL A 604 12.26 44.14 -10.91
N GLU A 605 13.40 44.03 -10.21
CA GLU A 605 14.73 44.11 -10.83
C GLU A 605 14.97 42.99 -11.85
N ARG A 606 14.58 41.74 -11.53
CA ARG A 606 14.66 40.62 -12.48
C ARG A 606 13.78 40.83 -13.69
N TRP A 607 12.52 41.22 -13.49
CA TRP A 607 11.54 41.36 -14.56
C TRP A 607 11.85 42.52 -15.51
N ALA A 608 12.39 43.63 -14.99
CA ALA A 608 12.85 44.75 -15.82
C ALA A 608 14.01 44.34 -16.76
N GLY A 609 14.87 43.41 -16.30
CA GLY A 609 15.97 42.86 -17.07
C GLY A 609 15.57 41.75 -18.05
N ASP A 610 14.33 41.25 -18.02
CA ASP A 610 13.87 40.18 -18.91
C ASP A 610 13.75 40.70 -20.35
N GLU A 611 14.61 40.22 -21.24
CA GLU A 611 14.66 40.69 -22.63
C GLU A 611 13.52 40.14 -23.49
N ASP A 612 13.12 38.89 -23.24
CA ASP A 612 12.23 38.13 -24.10
C ASP A 612 10.75 38.42 -23.79
N ARG A 613 10.40 38.71 -22.52
CA ARG A 613 9.01 38.81 -22.07
C ARG A 613 8.58 40.24 -21.75
N ARG A 614 7.92 40.91 -22.70
CA ARG A 614 7.32 42.26 -22.49
C ARG A 614 6.36 42.30 -21.29
N ALA A 615 5.56 41.27 -21.07
CA ALA A 615 4.62 41.19 -19.95
C ALA A 615 5.32 41.31 -18.58
N ARG A 616 6.54 40.76 -18.44
CA ARG A 616 7.35 40.90 -17.23
C ARG A 616 7.76 42.34 -16.99
N ARG A 617 8.19 43.05 -18.04
CA ARG A 617 8.57 44.47 -17.94
C ARG A 617 7.38 45.36 -17.59
N VAL A 618 6.19 45.08 -18.12
CA VAL A 618 4.93 45.76 -17.71
C VAL A 618 4.69 45.56 -16.21
N ALA A 619 4.75 44.30 -15.74
CA ALA A 619 4.61 44.00 -14.31
C ALA A 619 5.68 44.71 -13.46
N ALA A 620 6.94 44.76 -13.93
CA ALA A 620 8.03 45.43 -13.25
C ALA A 620 7.71 46.91 -12.95
N VAL A 621 7.16 47.65 -13.93
CA VAL A 621 6.77 49.05 -13.77
C VAL A 621 5.58 49.19 -12.80
N SER A 622 4.53 48.38 -12.97
CA SER A 622 3.35 48.42 -12.10
C SER A 622 3.67 48.12 -10.64
N TYR A 623 4.51 47.11 -10.38
CA TYR A 623 4.87 46.75 -9.01
C TYR A 623 5.99 47.63 -8.44
N ALA A 624 6.85 48.23 -9.28
CA ALA A 624 7.78 49.28 -8.85
C ALA A 624 7.04 50.50 -8.29
N THR A 625 6.00 50.97 -8.98
CA THR A 625 5.19 52.11 -8.51
C THR A 625 4.39 51.76 -7.26
N LEU A 626 3.89 50.52 -7.16
CA LEU A 626 3.19 50.05 -5.96
C LEU A 626 4.10 49.97 -4.73
N VAL A 627 5.33 49.46 -4.87
CA VAL A 627 6.24 49.26 -3.73
C VAL A 627 6.96 50.56 -3.33
N ALA A 628 7.19 51.50 -4.26
CA ALA A 628 7.99 52.70 -4.04
C ALA A 628 7.63 53.53 -2.79
N PRO A 629 6.33 53.80 -2.48
CA PRO A 629 5.96 54.54 -1.27
C PRO A 629 6.32 53.82 0.05
N ARG A 630 6.58 52.51 -0.01
CA ARG A 630 6.79 51.63 1.15
C ARG A 630 8.27 51.33 1.42
N LEU A 631 9.19 51.83 0.57
CA LEU A 631 10.62 51.52 0.66
C LEU A 631 11.33 52.33 1.75
N THR A 632 11.73 51.63 2.82
CA THR A 632 12.52 52.20 3.92
C THR A 632 14.02 51.91 3.79
N LEU A 633 14.39 50.79 3.14
CA LEU A 633 15.78 50.34 2.99
C LEU A 633 16.43 50.89 1.71
N ASP A 634 17.65 51.41 1.83
CA ASP A 634 18.39 51.97 0.69
C ASP A 634 18.72 50.92 -0.39
N ALA A 635 19.00 49.69 0.03
CA ALA A 635 19.26 48.58 -0.90
C ALA A 635 18.07 48.30 -1.82
N ASP A 636 16.84 48.38 -1.29
CA ASP A 636 15.63 48.13 -2.07
C ASP A 636 15.29 49.30 -3.00
N ARG A 637 15.53 50.54 -2.54
CA ARG A 637 15.45 51.75 -3.39
C ARG A 637 16.41 51.66 -4.57
N ASP A 638 17.64 51.21 -4.33
CA ASP A 638 18.64 51.04 -5.40
C ASP A 638 18.22 49.98 -6.42
N ARG A 639 17.61 48.87 -5.99
CA ARG A 639 17.08 47.83 -6.90
C ARG A 639 15.97 48.38 -7.78
N VAL A 640 14.99 49.05 -7.19
CA VAL A 640 13.88 49.66 -7.95
C VAL A 640 14.40 50.74 -8.91
N ARG A 641 15.35 51.56 -8.47
CA ARG A 641 16.02 52.54 -9.34
C ARG A 641 16.71 51.86 -10.53
N ARG A 642 17.47 50.78 -10.31
CA ARG A 642 18.12 50.03 -11.41
C ARG A 642 17.10 49.43 -12.36
N ALA A 643 16.01 48.87 -11.84
CA ALA A 643 14.92 48.31 -12.64
C ALA A 643 14.28 49.36 -13.56
N VAL A 644 13.93 50.53 -13.00
CA VAL A 644 13.34 51.64 -13.78
C VAL A 644 14.32 52.14 -14.84
N LEU A 645 15.60 52.32 -14.50
CA LEU A 645 16.62 52.73 -15.46
C LEU A 645 16.80 51.69 -16.59
N ALA A 646 16.69 50.40 -16.29
CA ALA A 646 16.76 49.34 -17.30
C ALA A 646 15.58 49.40 -18.28
N VAL A 647 14.35 49.68 -17.82
CA VAL A 647 13.18 49.86 -18.70
C VAL A 647 13.30 51.14 -19.53
N LEU A 648 13.71 52.26 -18.92
CA LEU A 648 13.89 53.54 -19.61
C LEU A 648 14.96 53.48 -20.71
N ALA A 649 16.01 52.69 -20.51
CA ALA A 649 17.06 52.49 -21.50
C ALA A 649 16.58 51.74 -22.77
N ARG A 650 15.37 51.17 -22.77
CA ARG A 650 14.82 50.38 -23.88
C ARG A 650 13.82 51.21 -24.70
N PRO A 651 14.15 51.58 -25.95
CA PRO A 651 13.25 52.35 -26.82
C PRO A 651 11.97 51.59 -27.19
N SER A 652 12.02 50.26 -27.23
CA SER A 652 10.89 49.38 -27.56
C SER A 652 9.75 49.39 -26.53
N ASP A 653 10.02 49.89 -25.32
CA ASP A 653 9.09 49.94 -24.21
C ASP A 653 8.70 51.40 -23.86
N SER A 654 8.75 52.32 -24.83
CA SER A 654 8.43 53.74 -24.65
C SER A 654 7.03 54.00 -24.09
N GLU A 655 6.08 53.10 -24.35
CA GLU A 655 4.73 53.12 -23.76
C GLU A 655 4.74 52.93 -22.23
N LEU A 656 5.81 52.37 -21.66
CA LEU A 656 5.97 52.13 -20.22
C LEU A 656 6.76 53.23 -19.49
N HIS A 657 7.19 54.28 -20.20
CA HIS A 657 8.02 55.36 -19.63
C HIS A 657 7.21 56.42 -18.87
N GLY A 658 5.89 56.42 -19.02
CA GLY A 658 4.96 57.43 -18.49
C GLY A 658 4.62 57.30 -17.01
#